data_AF-A0A2L0F0N4-F1
#
_entry.id   AF-A0A2L0F0N4-F1
#
_cell.length_a   1.000
_cell.length_b   1.000
_cell.length_c   1.000
_cell.angle_alpha   90.00
_cell.angle_beta   90.00
_cell.angle_gamma   90.00
#
_symmetry.space_group_name_H-M   'P 1'
#
loop_
_entity.id
_entity.type
_entity.pdbx_description
1 polymer ?
#
loop_
_entity_poly.entity_id
_entity_poly.type
_entity_poly.pdbx_seq_one_letter_code
_entity_poly.pdbx_strand_id
1 'polypeptide(L)'
;MTMLPPLHLAEPAAEPDQLAGWALKEVDTGERIAAIAGPTGAGKSHVVDRLRETGPVVVVEPPPLRDGDAVFHALAQLAAAGGAAGEAYEAGMSVHTRSENAARRLANDDRVLVLRLPNSWNGLDAASGRDQLVFRRRAIEILQGLRDAAGLRIIVLATRVDRALERTLGLHGHVRQLRAPRLRLGALRDEAAWGSYALPAQRAAGLVQEAPPVTPVEARVLVGCLALGADLARARPALSSPAPLPPLLSLLADLLAQPQHREIASRLAAPLAARGPLPLDVAEGLAALPEEHRPLLRDCIGYRTDHANLRVTESVRSALRLALGGAPPEVHARLAEHYRTLDGKGSLADLDTEHTRAWLEKLHHLAHGGLETSALWERQARDARELFWDRGRALSIDAQLHHLAADVYRACVTRFPDDAYAWHYLGYNLDRAGAEPLEAEVAFRRAVALEGDNRWWQSRLVSFLVEQARYADAEEATRAALAQLDPEAGRVYDDPQLAHDFHRWLVAAWLDAGELARARRVFELLPPEVVAQHELLRQLKWRLEDAEEADRLGDSVHPPGVRIDLRWQTPAHIGMSGPDGTRLVALLPARVVEASAQAVTLVVGVTNEGGHELVRTEMSAAEWQAAHAWCPAEEARGYLYLAYYESGAQCVYLRDEPDPPWKPAEPGPDPLRHLRSWAAVGTSAEADRLHAPAE
;
A
#
# COMPACT_ATOMS: atom_id res chain seq x y z
N MET A 1 -43.40 0.97 6.45
CA MET A 1 -42.56 2.17 6.28
C MET A 1 -42.53 2.49 4.79
N THR A 2 -43.06 3.62 4.37
CA THR A 2 -42.94 4.08 2.98
C THR A 2 -41.47 4.35 2.69
N MET A 3 -40.86 3.60 1.78
CA MET A 3 -39.46 3.77 1.42
C MET A 3 -39.29 5.14 0.75
N LEU A 4 -38.53 6.04 1.39
CA LEU A 4 -38.16 7.31 0.79
C LEU A 4 -37.34 7.06 -0.49
N PRO A 5 -37.58 7.83 -1.57
CA PRO A 5 -36.84 7.69 -2.82
C PRO A 5 -35.32 7.83 -2.61
N PRO A 6 -34.49 7.25 -3.49
CA PRO A 6 -33.05 7.45 -3.45
C PRO A 6 -32.71 8.95 -3.53
N LEU A 7 -31.77 9.39 -2.71
CA LEU A 7 -31.35 10.79 -2.69
C LEU A 7 -30.49 11.08 -3.92
N HIS A 8 -31.09 11.71 -4.93
CA HIS A 8 -30.40 12.12 -6.15
C HIS A 8 -30.05 13.60 -6.11
N LEU A 9 -28.75 13.90 -6.01
CA LEU A 9 -28.26 15.29 -6.01
C LEU A 9 -27.99 15.86 -7.40
N ALA A 10 -27.95 15.05 -8.46
CA ALA A 10 -27.68 15.52 -9.82
C ALA A 10 -28.98 15.92 -10.53
N GLU A 11 -28.96 17.01 -11.29
CA GLU A 11 -29.97 17.29 -12.31
C GLU A 11 -29.98 16.18 -13.37
N PRO A 12 -31.14 15.82 -13.96
CA PRO A 12 -31.13 14.92 -15.11
C PRO A 12 -30.34 15.61 -16.21
N ALA A 13 -29.27 14.96 -16.69
CA ALA A 13 -28.40 15.52 -17.70
C ALA A 13 -28.63 14.80 -19.02
N ALA A 14 -28.77 15.55 -20.12
CA ALA A 14 -28.75 14.97 -21.46
C ALA A 14 -27.34 14.46 -21.84
N GLU A 15 -26.31 14.87 -21.09
CA GLU A 15 -24.90 14.57 -21.40
C GLU A 15 -24.57 13.07 -21.30
N PRO A 16 -24.93 12.31 -20.24
CA PRO A 16 -24.80 10.84 -20.24
C PRO A 16 -25.48 10.15 -21.43
N ASP A 17 -26.69 10.59 -21.82
CA ASP A 17 -27.42 10.03 -22.95
C ASP A 17 -26.69 10.30 -24.27
N GLN A 18 -26.27 11.55 -24.47
CA GLN A 18 -25.49 11.98 -25.63
C GLN A 18 -24.16 11.24 -25.73
N LEU A 19 -23.49 11.01 -24.61
CA LEU A 19 -22.21 10.29 -24.57
C LEU A 19 -22.37 8.78 -24.79
N ALA A 20 -23.44 8.17 -24.28
CA ALA A 20 -23.76 6.78 -24.60
C ALA A 20 -24.01 6.61 -26.10
N GLY A 21 -24.81 7.50 -26.70
CA GLY A 21 -25.06 7.49 -28.15
C GLY A 21 -23.80 7.78 -28.98
N TRP A 22 -22.95 8.73 -28.54
CA TRP A 22 -21.65 8.99 -29.17
C TRP A 22 -20.74 7.77 -29.11
N ALA A 23 -20.61 7.14 -27.94
CA ALA A 23 -19.70 6.01 -27.76
C ALA A 23 -20.11 4.83 -28.64
N LEU A 24 -21.41 4.50 -28.71
CA LEU A 24 -21.93 3.48 -29.62
C LEU A 24 -21.64 3.83 -31.08
N LYS A 25 -21.93 5.07 -31.48
CA LYS A 25 -21.64 5.52 -32.84
C LYS A 25 -20.15 5.38 -33.19
N GLU A 26 -19.24 5.74 -32.29
CA GLU A 26 -17.81 5.59 -32.59
C GLU A 26 -17.40 4.14 -32.71
N VAL A 27 -17.84 3.27 -31.81
CA VAL A 27 -17.47 1.86 -31.89
C VAL A 27 -18.13 1.12 -33.06
N ASP A 28 -19.27 1.60 -33.55
CA ASP A 28 -19.98 1.01 -34.69
C ASP A 28 -19.51 1.54 -36.06
N THR A 29 -19.16 2.84 -36.17
CA THR A 29 -18.92 3.51 -37.47
C THR A 29 -17.54 4.13 -37.62
N GLY A 30 -16.79 4.25 -36.53
CA GLY A 30 -15.47 4.84 -36.47
C GLY A 30 -14.43 3.83 -36.02
N GLU A 31 -14.05 3.92 -34.76
CA GLU A 31 -12.95 3.18 -34.16
C GLU A 31 -13.46 2.18 -33.15
N ARG A 32 -12.94 0.96 -33.21
CA ARG A 32 -13.43 -0.18 -32.42
C ARG A 32 -13.43 0.06 -30.90
N ILE A 33 -12.61 0.98 -30.42
CA ILE A 33 -12.44 1.30 -29.00
C ILE A 33 -12.64 2.81 -28.78
N ALA A 34 -13.57 3.17 -27.91
CA ALA A 34 -13.79 4.55 -27.47
C ALA A 34 -13.73 4.65 -25.93
N ALA A 35 -13.35 5.81 -25.40
CA ALA A 35 -13.31 6.03 -23.95
C ALA A 35 -14.11 7.25 -23.52
N ILE A 36 -14.75 7.14 -22.35
CA ILE A 36 -15.36 8.25 -21.62
C ILE A 36 -14.63 8.36 -20.27
N ALA A 37 -13.90 9.45 -20.10
CA ALA A 37 -13.21 9.80 -18.88
C ALA A 37 -13.97 10.90 -18.13
N GLY A 38 -13.85 10.97 -16.81
CA GLY A 38 -14.44 12.06 -16.04
C GLY A 38 -14.36 11.81 -14.54
N PRO A 39 -14.48 12.84 -13.70
CA PRO A 39 -14.26 12.71 -12.26
C PRO A 39 -15.22 11.71 -11.60
N THR A 40 -14.87 11.28 -10.39
CA THR A 40 -15.75 10.42 -9.58
C THR A 40 -17.06 11.15 -9.32
N GLY A 41 -18.20 10.50 -9.58
CA GLY A 41 -19.52 11.14 -9.47
C GLY A 41 -20.01 11.87 -10.72
N ALA A 42 -19.26 11.89 -11.83
CA ALA A 42 -19.66 12.58 -13.06
C ALA A 42 -20.84 11.94 -13.83
N GLY A 43 -21.39 10.80 -13.37
CA GLY A 43 -22.55 10.16 -14.01
C GLY A 43 -22.23 8.92 -14.85
N LYS A 44 -21.00 8.37 -14.76
CA LYS A 44 -20.61 7.15 -15.50
C LYS A 44 -21.55 5.94 -15.31
N SER A 45 -22.19 5.80 -14.14
CA SER A 45 -23.19 4.74 -13.94
C SER A 45 -24.43 4.93 -14.84
N HIS A 46 -24.90 6.17 -15.00
CA HIS A 46 -26.01 6.47 -15.92
C HIS A 46 -25.62 6.15 -17.36
N VAL A 47 -24.37 6.44 -17.78
CA VAL A 47 -23.89 6.03 -19.11
C VAL A 47 -24.01 4.52 -19.31
N VAL A 48 -23.64 3.71 -18.32
CA VAL A 48 -23.79 2.25 -18.38
C VAL A 48 -25.25 1.84 -18.50
N ASP A 49 -26.13 2.44 -17.70
CA ASP A 49 -27.55 2.11 -17.71
C ASP A 49 -28.16 2.40 -19.08
N ARG A 50 -27.82 3.54 -19.69
CA ARG A 50 -28.27 3.91 -21.05
C ARG A 50 -27.71 2.98 -22.12
N LEU A 51 -26.43 2.59 -22.03
CA LEU A 51 -25.84 1.60 -22.95
C LEU A 51 -26.55 0.25 -22.87
N ARG A 52 -26.98 -0.19 -21.68
CA ARG A 52 -27.72 -1.44 -21.50
C ARG A 52 -29.11 -1.40 -22.12
N GLU A 53 -29.74 -0.23 -22.18
CA GLU A 53 -31.06 -0.08 -22.82
C GLU A 53 -30.97 -0.15 -24.35
N THR A 54 -29.83 0.15 -24.95
CA THR A 54 -29.68 0.27 -26.42
C THR A 54 -29.26 -1.02 -27.11
N GLY A 55 -28.73 -2.02 -26.40
CA GLY A 55 -28.27 -3.25 -27.05
C GLY A 55 -27.61 -4.27 -26.12
N PRO A 56 -27.05 -5.36 -26.69
CA PRO A 56 -26.47 -6.46 -25.94
C PRO A 56 -25.09 -6.10 -25.37
N VAL A 57 -25.09 -5.31 -24.29
CA VAL A 57 -23.90 -4.83 -23.61
C VAL A 57 -23.45 -5.78 -22.49
N VAL A 58 -22.17 -6.14 -22.50
CA VAL A 58 -21.49 -6.83 -21.39
C VAL A 58 -20.71 -5.81 -20.59
N VAL A 59 -20.92 -5.76 -19.27
CA VAL A 59 -20.18 -4.83 -18.40
C VAL A 59 -19.18 -5.61 -17.56
N VAL A 60 -17.90 -5.29 -17.72
CA VAL A 60 -16.82 -5.83 -16.89
C VAL A 60 -16.29 -4.74 -15.98
N GLU A 61 -16.30 -5.00 -14.68
CA GLU A 61 -15.83 -4.08 -13.65
C GLU A 61 -14.86 -4.82 -12.72
N PRO A 62 -13.54 -4.76 -12.98
CA PRO A 62 -12.56 -5.34 -12.07
C PRO A 62 -12.40 -4.50 -10.79
N PRO A 63 -11.88 -5.10 -9.72
CA PRO A 63 -11.47 -4.37 -8.54
C PRO A 63 -10.18 -3.56 -8.81
N PRO A 64 -9.75 -2.71 -7.86
CA PRO A 64 -8.50 -1.96 -7.98
C PRO A 64 -7.29 -2.85 -8.25
N LEU A 65 -6.35 -2.39 -9.07
CA LEU A 65 -5.16 -3.15 -9.47
C LEU A 65 -4.19 -3.54 -8.32
N ARG A 66 -4.43 -3.02 -7.11
CA ARG A 66 -3.68 -3.39 -5.91
C ARG A 66 -4.14 -4.72 -5.30
N ASP A 67 -5.36 -5.15 -5.62
CA ASP A 67 -5.93 -6.42 -5.17
C ASP A 67 -5.30 -7.54 -6.02
N GLY A 68 -4.87 -8.63 -5.37
CA GLY A 68 -4.08 -9.69 -6.03
C GLY A 68 -4.82 -10.45 -7.12
N ASP A 69 -6.15 -10.44 -7.07
CA ASP A 69 -7.05 -11.12 -8.00
C ASP A 69 -7.55 -10.22 -9.15
N ALA A 70 -7.21 -8.93 -9.19
CA ALA A 70 -7.87 -7.95 -10.06
C ALA A 70 -7.88 -8.30 -11.56
N VAL A 71 -6.76 -8.81 -12.07
CA VAL A 71 -6.66 -9.21 -13.49
C VAL A 71 -7.44 -10.49 -13.76
N PHE A 72 -7.34 -11.49 -12.89
CA PHE A 72 -8.12 -12.72 -13.00
C PHE A 72 -9.62 -12.43 -12.88
N HIS A 73 -10.01 -11.50 -12.01
CA HIS A 73 -11.38 -11.05 -11.82
C HIS A 73 -11.96 -10.45 -13.11
N ALA A 74 -11.17 -9.65 -13.85
CA ALA A 74 -11.55 -9.16 -15.18
C ALA A 74 -11.68 -10.31 -16.21
N LEU A 75 -10.68 -11.20 -16.29
CA LEU A 75 -10.67 -12.32 -17.23
C LEU A 75 -11.84 -13.27 -17.01
N ALA A 76 -12.14 -13.62 -15.75
CA ALA A 76 -13.25 -14.49 -15.40
C ALA A 76 -14.59 -13.88 -15.82
N GLN A 77 -14.80 -12.59 -15.59
CA GLN A 77 -15.99 -11.88 -16.09
C GLN A 77 -16.08 -11.91 -17.63
N LEU A 78 -14.97 -11.67 -18.34
CA LEU A 78 -14.94 -11.70 -19.81
C LEU A 78 -15.25 -13.10 -20.36
N ALA A 79 -14.58 -14.12 -19.83
CA ALA A 79 -14.73 -15.50 -20.29
C ALA A 79 -16.14 -16.05 -19.99
N ALA A 80 -16.68 -15.77 -18.80
CA ALA A 80 -18.05 -16.14 -18.45
C ALA A 80 -19.11 -15.43 -19.29
N ALA A 81 -18.85 -14.19 -19.71
CA ALA A 81 -19.72 -13.46 -20.62
C ALA A 81 -19.74 -14.05 -22.04
N GLY A 82 -18.64 -14.68 -22.47
CA GLY A 82 -18.56 -15.45 -23.72
C GLY A 82 -18.98 -16.93 -23.58
N GLY A 83 -19.57 -17.32 -22.44
CA GLY A 83 -20.03 -18.69 -22.19
C GLY A 83 -18.93 -19.73 -21.98
N ALA A 84 -17.71 -19.30 -21.66
CA ALA A 84 -16.53 -20.16 -21.57
C ALA A 84 -15.66 -19.80 -20.35
N ALA A 85 -16.26 -19.72 -19.16
CA ALA A 85 -15.58 -19.25 -17.94
C ALA A 85 -14.27 -19.99 -17.62
N GLY A 86 -14.16 -21.28 -17.96
CA GLY A 86 -12.92 -22.07 -17.80
C GLY A 86 -11.71 -21.51 -18.58
N GLU A 87 -11.94 -20.78 -19.68
CA GLU A 87 -10.89 -20.14 -20.49
C GLU A 87 -10.18 -19.00 -19.75
N ALA A 88 -10.79 -18.46 -18.69
CA ALA A 88 -10.12 -17.46 -17.86
C ALA A 88 -8.84 -17.98 -17.22
N TYR A 89 -8.70 -19.30 -17.05
CA TYR A 89 -7.51 -19.94 -16.53
C TYR A 89 -6.60 -20.52 -17.63
N GLU A 90 -7.12 -21.41 -18.50
CA GLU A 90 -6.38 -22.20 -19.52
C GLU A 90 -4.85 -22.26 -19.37
N ALA A 91 -4.38 -23.32 -18.72
CA ALA A 91 -2.96 -23.54 -18.42
C ALA A 91 -2.07 -23.43 -19.66
N GLY A 92 -0.97 -22.68 -19.55
CA GLY A 92 0.02 -22.52 -20.63
C GLY A 92 -0.29 -21.39 -21.62
N MET A 93 -1.46 -20.74 -21.52
CA MET A 93 -1.78 -19.55 -22.30
C MET A 93 -1.43 -18.27 -21.54
N SER A 94 -0.92 -17.27 -22.26
CA SER A 94 -0.65 -15.94 -21.67
C SER A 94 -1.95 -15.25 -21.22
N VAL A 95 -1.85 -14.22 -20.37
CA VAL A 95 -3.04 -13.40 -20.04
C VAL A 95 -3.59 -12.73 -21.29
N HIS A 96 -2.69 -12.28 -22.19
CA HIS A 96 -3.05 -11.69 -23.47
C HIS A 96 -3.92 -12.62 -24.31
N THR A 97 -3.46 -13.85 -24.56
CA THR A 97 -4.19 -14.78 -25.45
C THR A 97 -5.53 -15.20 -24.86
N ARG A 98 -5.60 -15.42 -23.54
CA ARG A 98 -6.88 -15.72 -22.87
C ARG A 98 -7.86 -14.55 -22.98
N SER A 99 -7.38 -13.32 -22.83
CA SER A 99 -8.20 -12.12 -23.00
C SER A 99 -8.67 -11.96 -24.45
N GLU A 100 -7.81 -12.24 -25.42
CA GLU A 100 -8.14 -12.16 -26.84
C GLU A 100 -9.21 -13.20 -27.24
N ASN A 101 -9.10 -14.44 -26.74
CA ASN A 101 -10.08 -15.49 -26.98
C ASN A 101 -11.46 -15.12 -26.41
N ALA A 102 -11.51 -14.67 -25.16
CA ALA A 102 -12.76 -14.21 -24.55
C ALA A 102 -13.37 -13.05 -25.35
N ALA A 103 -12.54 -12.10 -25.81
CA ALA A 103 -12.99 -10.99 -26.62
C ALA A 103 -13.55 -11.41 -27.99
N ARG A 104 -12.91 -12.38 -28.67
CA ARG A 104 -13.41 -12.92 -29.95
C ARG A 104 -14.77 -13.61 -29.79
N ARG A 105 -15.00 -14.32 -28.68
CA ARG A 105 -16.32 -14.90 -28.38
C ARG A 105 -17.40 -13.82 -28.26
N LEU A 106 -17.11 -12.77 -27.49
CA LEU A 106 -18.02 -11.63 -27.36
C LEU A 106 -18.29 -10.94 -28.70
N ALA A 107 -17.27 -10.83 -29.57
CA ALA A 107 -17.42 -10.28 -30.91
C ALA A 107 -18.33 -11.14 -31.80
N ASN A 108 -18.15 -12.47 -31.77
CA ASN A 108 -18.97 -13.42 -32.53
C ASN A 108 -20.45 -13.37 -32.11
N ASP A 109 -20.71 -13.08 -30.83
CA ASP A 109 -22.05 -12.91 -30.27
C ASP A 109 -22.62 -11.50 -30.47
N ASP A 110 -21.96 -10.66 -31.28
CA ASP A 110 -22.33 -9.27 -31.56
C ASP A 110 -22.53 -8.43 -30.28
N ARG A 111 -21.74 -8.69 -29.23
CA ARG A 111 -21.78 -7.94 -27.96
C ARG A 111 -20.92 -6.69 -28.02
N VAL A 112 -21.31 -5.67 -27.25
CA VAL A 112 -20.46 -4.51 -26.94
C VAL A 112 -19.89 -4.67 -25.53
N LEU A 113 -18.57 -4.59 -25.38
CA LEU A 113 -17.91 -4.65 -24.08
C LEU A 113 -17.81 -3.24 -23.48
N VAL A 114 -18.40 -3.05 -22.29
CA VAL A 114 -18.18 -1.87 -21.46
C VAL A 114 -17.19 -2.22 -20.35
N LEU A 115 -16.00 -1.64 -20.40
CA LEU A 115 -14.95 -1.86 -19.43
C LEU A 115 -14.89 -0.68 -18.44
N ARG A 116 -15.31 -0.93 -17.19
CA ARG A 116 -15.31 0.09 -16.11
C ARG A 116 -14.03 -0.01 -15.31
N LEU A 117 -13.04 0.82 -15.64
CA LEU A 117 -11.73 0.77 -15.02
C LEU A 117 -11.62 1.67 -13.77
N PRO A 118 -11.23 1.11 -12.61
CA PRO A 118 -10.80 1.88 -11.46
C PRO A 118 -9.61 2.79 -11.77
N ASN A 119 -9.38 3.82 -10.94
CA ASN A 119 -8.27 4.76 -11.17
C ASN A 119 -6.88 4.09 -11.09
N SER A 120 -6.75 3.00 -10.34
CA SER A 120 -5.52 2.21 -10.23
C SER A 120 -5.13 1.44 -11.49
N TRP A 121 -6.03 1.35 -12.49
CA TRP A 121 -5.72 0.80 -13.82
C TRP A 121 -5.13 1.86 -14.78
N ASN A 122 -4.86 3.06 -14.28
CA ASN A 122 -4.01 4.06 -14.95
C ASN A 122 -2.58 4.01 -14.37
N GLY A 123 -1.63 4.72 -15.00
CA GLY A 123 -0.23 4.76 -14.57
C GLY A 123 0.48 3.42 -14.74
N LEU A 124 0.08 2.66 -15.78
CA LEU A 124 0.59 1.31 -16.04
C LEU A 124 2.09 1.29 -16.36
N ASP A 125 2.65 2.42 -16.81
CA ASP A 125 4.07 2.62 -17.12
C ASP A 125 4.87 3.24 -15.96
N ALA A 126 4.25 3.61 -14.85
CA ALA A 126 4.98 4.20 -13.74
C ALA A 126 5.90 3.17 -13.06
N ALA A 127 7.08 3.61 -12.60
CA ALA A 127 7.92 2.85 -11.68
C ALA A 127 7.10 2.49 -10.43
N SER A 128 7.09 1.22 -10.04
CA SER A 128 6.14 0.68 -9.04
C SER A 128 6.86 -0.12 -7.97
N GLY A 129 6.40 -0.03 -6.71
CA GLY A 129 6.97 -0.80 -5.60
C GLY A 129 6.76 -2.32 -5.69
N ARG A 130 7.46 -3.05 -4.80
CA ARG A 130 7.55 -4.52 -4.58
C ARG A 130 6.68 -5.44 -5.47
N ASP A 131 5.36 -5.35 -5.37
CA ASP A 131 4.43 -6.31 -5.96
C ASP A 131 3.62 -5.81 -7.16
N GLN A 132 3.64 -4.51 -7.41
CA GLN A 132 2.72 -3.93 -8.38
C GLN A 132 3.15 -4.17 -9.82
N LEU A 133 4.41 -4.55 -10.05
CA LEU A 133 4.95 -4.76 -11.39
C LEU A 133 4.26 -5.92 -12.11
N VAL A 134 4.09 -7.06 -11.44
CA VAL A 134 3.44 -8.24 -12.04
C VAL A 134 1.96 -7.96 -12.34
N PHE A 135 1.25 -7.27 -11.44
CA PHE A 135 -0.15 -6.91 -11.66
C PHE A 135 -0.31 -5.94 -12.82
N ARG A 136 0.57 -4.95 -12.95
CA ARG A 136 0.57 -4.00 -14.08
C ARG A 136 0.91 -4.68 -15.40
N ARG A 137 1.93 -5.55 -15.44
CA ARG A 137 2.28 -6.31 -16.66
C ARG A 137 1.09 -7.14 -17.13
N ARG A 138 0.45 -7.88 -16.21
CA ARG A 138 -0.78 -8.65 -16.52
C ARG A 138 -1.96 -7.76 -16.90
N ALA A 139 -2.10 -6.58 -16.31
CA ALA A 139 -3.11 -5.59 -16.69
C ALA A 139 -2.87 -5.05 -18.12
N ILE A 140 -1.62 -4.85 -18.51
CA ILE A 140 -1.26 -4.50 -19.89
C ILE A 140 -1.63 -5.65 -20.83
N GLU A 141 -1.27 -6.89 -20.49
CA GLU A 141 -1.59 -8.06 -21.31
C GLU A 141 -3.09 -8.23 -21.57
N ILE A 142 -3.94 -8.11 -20.54
CA ILE A 142 -5.40 -8.22 -20.72
C ILE A 142 -5.93 -7.10 -21.61
N LEU A 143 -5.51 -5.85 -21.38
CA LEU A 143 -5.97 -4.70 -22.18
C LEU A 143 -5.48 -4.80 -23.64
N GLN A 144 -4.27 -5.30 -23.87
CA GLN A 144 -3.75 -5.56 -25.21
C GLN A 144 -4.48 -6.72 -25.90
N GLY A 145 -4.81 -7.81 -25.19
CA GLY A 145 -5.61 -8.89 -25.74
C GLY A 145 -7.00 -8.41 -26.20
N LEU A 146 -7.63 -7.53 -25.41
CA LEU A 146 -8.87 -6.83 -25.81
C LEU A 146 -8.67 -5.93 -27.05
N ARG A 147 -7.52 -5.24 -27.13
CA ARG A 147 -7.14 -4.37 -28.26
C ARG A 147 -6.80 -5.16 -29.54
N ASP A 148 -6.31 -6.38 -29.41
CA ASP A 148 -5.85 -7.16 -30.56
C ASP A 148 -6.97 -8.06 -31.11
N ALA A 149 -8.01 -8.33 -30.32
CA ALA A 149 -9.20 -9.06 -30.76
C ALA A 149 -9.98 -8.29 -31.83
N ALA A 150 -9.98 -8.82 -33.06
CA ALA A 150 -10.73 -8.27 -34.17
C ALA A 150 -12.25 -8.31 -33.92
N GLY A 151 -12.95 -7.24 -34.31
CA GLY A 151 -14.41 -7.17 -34.32
C GLY A 151 -15.10 -6.85 -32.99
N LEU A 152 -14.45 -7.00 -31.83
CA LEU A 152 -15.09 -6.66 -30.55
C LEU A 152 -15.20 -5.14 -30.38
N ARG A 153 -16.39 -4.59 -30.18
CA ARG A 153 -16.58 -3.17 -29.85
C ARG A 153 -16.36 -2.92 -28.37
N ILE A 154 -15.58 -1.91 -28.00
CA ILE A 154 -15.19 -1.65 -26.62
C ILE A 154 -15.43 -0.19 -26.23
N ILE A 155 -16.17 0.01 -25.14
CA ILE A 155 -16.36 1.32 -24.51
C ILE A 155 -15.69 1.31 -23.13
N VAL A 156 -14.71 2.16 -22.94
CA VAL A 156 -13.96 2.27 -21.69
C VAL A 156 -14.49 3.42 -20.84
N LEU A 157 -14.87 3.13 -19.60
CA LEU A 157 -15.30 4.13 -18.63
C LEU A 157 -14.26 4.23 -17.51
N ALA A 158 -13.62 5.38 -17.37
CA ALA A 158 -12.55 5.58 -16.39
C ALA A 158 -12.66 6.94 -15.68
N THR A 159 -11.98 7.09 -14.54
CA THR A 159 -11.87 8.41 -13.90
C THR A 159 -10.99 9.35 -14.70
N ARG A 160 -9.92 8.80 -15.29
CA ARG A 160 -8.99 9.47 -16.20
C ARG A 160 -8.50 8.45 -17.21
N VAL A 161 -7.98 8.94 -18.33
CA VAL A 161 -7.22 8.16 -19.32
C VAL A 161 -5.88 8.86 -19.48
N ASP A 162 -4.81 8.25 -19.01
CA ASP A 162 -3.46 8.75 -19.26
C ASP A 162 -2.82 8.13 -20.50
N ARG A 163 -1.62 8.64 -20.84
CA ARG A 163 -0.85 8.18 -22.00
C ARG A 163 -0.53 6.68 -21.97
N ALA A 164 -0.38 6.10 -20.78
CA ALA A 164 -0.08 4.67 -20.65
C ALA A 164 -1.30 3.85 -21.06
N LEU A 165 -2.47 4.17 -20.50
CA LEU A 165 -3.73 3.52 -20.83
C LEU A 165 -4.12 3.76 -22.29
N GLU A 166 -3.95 4.98 -22.79
CA GLU A 166 -4.22 5.36 -24.18
C GLU A 166 -3.40 4.54 -25.17
N ARG A 167 -2.08 4.39 -24.93
CA ARG A 167 -1.20 3.55 -25.76
C ARG A 167 -1.54 2.07 -25.65
N THR A 168 -1.85 1.60 -24.44
CA THR A 168 -2.15 0.18 -24.19
C THR A 168 -3.39 -0.27 -24.96
N LEU A 169 -4.43 0.55 -24.96
CA LEU A 169 -5.70 0.28 -25.64
C LEU A 169 -5.78 0.81 -27.08
N GLY A 170 -4.80 1.57 -27.55
CA GLY A 170 -4.83 2.17 -28.89
C GLY A 170 -5.99 3.15 -29.07
N LEU A 171 -6.23 4.01 -28.08
CA LEU A 171 -7.39 4.92 -28.10
C LEU A 171 -7.25 6.10 -29.10
N HIS A 172 -6.07 6.39 -29.63
CA HIS A 172 -5.80 7.39 -30.69
C HIS A 172 -6.56 8.74 -30.56
N GLY A 173 -6.74 9.27 -29.35
CA GLY A 173 -7.52 10.49 -29.10
C GLY A 173 -9.05 10.35 -29.08
N HIS A 174 -9.60 9.14 -29.21
CA HIS A 174 -11.04 8.81 -29.10
C HIS A 174 -11.52 8.78 -27.64
N VAL A 175 -11.26 9.88 -26.93
CA VAL A 175 -11.59 10.05 -25.52
C VAL A 175 -12.49 11.26 -25.36
N ARG A 176 -13.68 11.07 -24.80
CA ARG A 176 -14.57 12.16 -24.38
C ARG A 176 -14.50 12.38 -22.88
N GLN A 177 -14.57 13.64 -22.49
CA GLN A 177 -14.61 14.04 -21.09
C GLN A 177 -16.05 14.28 -20.68
N LEU A 178 -16.52 13.49 -19.71
CA LEU A 178 -17.78 13.67 -19.01
C LEU A 178 -17.58 14.72 -17.92
N ARG A 179 -18.38 15.79 -17.98
CA ARG A 179 -18.30 16.88 -17.00
C ARG A 179 -19.05 16.52 -15.72
N ALA A 180 -18.73 17.22 -14.64
CA ALA A 180 -19.51 17.13 -13.41
C ALA A 180 -20.95 17.61 -13.70
N PRO A 181 -21.98 16.83 -13.33
CA PRO A 181 -23.36 17.26 -13.54
C PRO A 181 -23.70 18.44 -12.64
N ARG A 182 -24.68 19.25 -13.06
CA ARG A 182 -25.23 20.31 -12.20
C ARG A 182 -25.89 19.69 -10.98
N LEU A 183 -25.67 20.32 -9.83
CA LEU A 183 -26.26 19.90 -8.56
C LEU A 183 -27.63 20.54 -8.34
N ARG A 184 -28.60 19.72 -7.93
CA ARG A 184 -29.89 20.16 -7.39
C ARG A 184 -29.68 20.68 -5.98
N LEU A 185 -29.41 21.98 -5.82
CA LEU A 185 -29.27 22.61 -4.50
C LEU A 185 -30.53 22.42 -3.63
N GLY A 186 -31.72 22.33 -4.24
CA GLY A 186 -32.96 21.99 -3.53
C GLY A 186 -32.91 20.62 -2.85
N ALA A 187 -32.25 19.62 -3.43
CA ALA A 187 -32.10 18.29 -2.84
C ALA A 187 -31.12 18.28 -1.64
N LEU A 188 -30.17 19.22 -1.58
CA LEU A 188 -29.36 19.45 -0.38
C LEU A 188 -30.13 20.19 0.73
N ARG A 189 -31.21 20.89 0.37
CA ARG A 189 -32.06 21.64 1.31
C ARG A 189 -33.30 20.87 1.74
N ASP A 190 -33.51 19.66 1.22
CA ASP A 190 -34.63 18.79 1.58
C ASP A 190 -34.41 18.17 2.96
N GLU A 191 -35.05 18.74 3.98
CA GLU A 191 -34.95 18.29 5.36
C GLU A 191 -35.44 16.85 5.55
N ALA A 192 -36.50 16.46 4.83
CA ALA A 192 -37.08 15.13 4.96
C ALA A 192 -36.15 14.05 4.39
N ALA A 193 -35.43 14.37 3.31
CA ALA A 193 -34.51 13.42 2.68
C ALA A 193 -33.23 13.18 3.51
N TRP A 194 -32.73 14.21 4.20
CA TRP A 194 -31.49 14.13 5.00
C TRP A 194 -31.71 13.75 6.47
N GLY A 195 -32.92 13.90 7.01
CA GLY A 195 -33.24 13.52 8.38
C GLY A 195 -32.33 14.19 9.40
N SER A 196 -31.61 13.39 10.22
CA SER A 196 -30.63 13.91 11.20
C SER A 196 -29.53 14.77 10.58
N TYR A 197 -29.26 14.63 9.28
CA TYR A 197 -28.23 15.35 8.56
C TYR A 197 -28.75 16.60 7.83
N ALA A 198 -30.01 17.00 8.05
CA ALA A 198 -30.64 18.14 7.39
C ALA A 198 -29.87 19.46 7.58
N LEU A 199 -29.47 19.80 8.81
CA LEU A 199 -28.73 21.03 9.09
C LEU A 199 -27.32 21.04 8.44
N PRO A 200 -26.49 19.99 8.57
CA PRO A 200 -25.26 19.85 7.77
C PRO A 200 -25.47 19.97 6.26
N ALA A 201 -26.54 19.38 5.72
CA ALA A 201 -26.85 19.42 4.29
C ALA A 201 -27.22 20.84 3.82
N GLN A 202 -28.00 21.59 4.61
CA GLN A 202 -28.30 22.99 4.33
C GLN A 202 -27.04 23.86 4.34
N ARG A 203 -26.13 23.64 5.30
CA ARG A 203 -24.83 24.33 5.35
C ARG A 203 -23.96 23.99 4.13
N ALA A 204 -23.91 22.73 3.75
CA ALA A 204 -23.22 22.29 2.54
C ALA A 204 -23.82 22.97 1.29
N ALA A 205 -25.14 23.10 1.19
CA ALA A 205 -25.81 23.79 0.08
C ALA A 205 -25.34 25.25 -0.06
N GLY A 206 -25.13 25.95 1.06
CA GLY A 206 -24.58 27.30 1.06
C GLY A 206 -23.14 27.35 0.54
N LEU A 207 -22.27 26.46 1.03
CA LEU A 207 -20.89 26.38 0.56
C LEU A 207 -20.79 26.01 -0.92
N VAL A 208 -21.57 25.02 -1.37
CA VAL A 208 -21.60 24.56 -2.76
C VAL A 208 -22.10 25.65 -3.70
N GLN A 209 -23.06 26.47 -3.28
CA GLN A 209 -23.56 27.59 -4.08
C GLN A 209 -22.48 28.64 -4.37
N GLU A 210 -21.51 28.80 -3.47
CA GLU A 210 -20.41 29.76 -3.58
C GLU A 210 -19.13 29.16 -4.20
N ALA A 211 -19.07 27.84 -4.37
CA ALA A 211 -17.89 27.12 -4.85
C ALA A 211 -17.87 26.95 -6.37
N PRO A 212 -16.70 26.63 -6.96
CA PRO A 212 -16.62 26.08 -8.32
C PRO A 212 -17.52 24.82 -8.48
N PRO A 213 -17.85 24.40 -9.71
CA PRO A 213 -18.68 23.21 -9.92
C PRO A 213 -18.13 21.98 -9.20
N VAL A 214 -18.96 21.38 -8.34
CA VAL A 214 -18.63 20.15 -7.60
C VAL A 214 -19.56 19.01 -8.00
N THR A 215 -19.06 17.79 -7.87
CA THR A 215 -19.78 16.56 -8.18
C THR A 215 -20.74 16.16 -7.04
N PRO A 216 -21.74 15.30 -7.34
CA PRO A 216 -22.63 14.75 -6.31
C PRO A 216 -21.90 14.03 -5.18
N VAL A 217 -20.76 13.39 -5.43
CA VAL A 217 -20.01 12.71 -4.36
C VAL A 217 -19.26 13.70 -3.48
N GLU A 218 -18.73 14.78 -4.03
CA GLU A 218 -18.04 15.82 -3.27
C GLU A 218 -19.03 16.56 -2.35
N ALA A 219 -20.22 16.90 -2.85
CA ALA A 219 -21.28 17.48 -2.03
C ALA A 219 -21.68 16.53 -0.88
N ARG A 220 -21.86 15.23 -1.16
CA ARG A 220 -22.23 14.21 -0.16
C ARG A 220 -21.15 14.02 0.91
N VAL A 221 -19.88 13.95 0.51
CA VAL A 221 -18.75 13.86 1.45
C VAL A 221 -18.67 15.13 2.30
N LEU A 222 -18.88 16.32 1.73
CA LEU A 222 -18.94 17.58 2.47
C LEU A 222 -20.05 17.56 3.54
N VAL A 223 -21.25 17.06 3.22
CA VAL A 223 -22.32 16.88 4.22
C VAL A 223 -21.84 15.98 5.35
N GLY A 224 -21.18 14.86 5.03
CA GLY A 224 -20.58 13.97 6.02
C GLY A 224 -19.55 14.65 6.92
N CYS A 225 -18.64 15.45 6.34
CA CYS A 225 -17.65 16.22 7.10
C CYS A 225 -18.34 17.20 8.07
N LEU A 226 -19.33 17.96 7.60
CA LEU A 226 -20.05 18.93 8.43
C LEU A 226 -20.88 18.24 9.53
N ALA A 227 -21.45 17.07 9.25
CA ALA A 227 -22.19 16.28 10.23
C ALA A 227 -21.30 15.72 11.35
N LEU A 228 -20.02 15.43 11.04
CA LEU A 228 -19.00 15.06 12.03
C LEU A 228 -18.32 16.29 12.67
N GLY A 229 -18.82 17.50 12.44
CA GLY A 229 -18.33 18.71 13.11
C GLY A 229 -17.16 19.41 12.42
N ALA A 230 -16.97 19.24 11.11
CA ALA A 230 -16.04 20.08 10.35
C ALA A 230 -16.36 21.58 10.52
N ASP A 231 -15.35 22.37 10.87
CA ASP A 231 -15.44 23.83 10.79
C ASP A 231 -15.37 24.31 9.33
N LEU A 232 -16.08 25.40 9.04
CA LEU A 232 -16.12 26.06 7.73
C LEU A 232 -14.73 26.50 7.27
N ALA A 233 -13.84 26.87 8.19
CA ALA A 233 -12.46 27.25 7.89
C ALA A 233 -11.64 26.10 7.26
N ARG A 234 -11.97 24.84 7.57
CA ARG A 234 -11.35 23.64 6.96
C ARG A 234 -12.12 23.16 5.73
N ALA A 235 -13.45 23.20 5.78
CA ALA A 235 -14.30 22.70 4.71
C ALA A 235 -14.24 23.54 3.44
N ARG A 236 -14.20 24.88 3.56
CA ARG A 236 -14.21 25.80 2.42
C ARG A 236 -12.95 25.66 1.53
N PRO A 237 -11.71 25.65 2.07
CA PRO A 237 -10.53 25.43 1.23
C PRO A 237 -10.51 24.06 0.54
N ALA A 238 -10.96 23.00 1.23
CA ALA A 238 -11.06 21.67 0.65
C ALA A 238 -12.03 21.64 -0.54
N LEU A 239 -13.18 22.30 -0.41
CA LEU A 239 -14.18 22.41 -1.47
C LEU A 239 -13.72 23.27 -2.66
N SER A 240 -12.93 24.31 -2.40
CA SER A 240 -12.42 25.22 -3.45
C SER A 240 -11.18 24.70 -4.17
N SER A 241 -10.65 23.53 -3.79
CA SER A 241 -9.55 22.86 -4.49
C SER A 241 -9.92 22.56 -5.96
N PRO A 242 -8.97 22.59 -6.92
CA PRO A 242 -9.21 22.17 -8.30
C PRO A 242 -9.74 20.72 -8.42
N ALA A 243 -9.41 19.87 -7.45
CA ALA A 243 -9.98 18.54 -7.26
C ALA A 243 -10.49 18.44 -5.81
N PRO A 244 -11.79 18.73 -5.55
CA PRO A 244 -12.32 18.78 -4.19
C PRO A 244 -12.36 17.43 -3.47
N LEU A 245 -12.54 16.32 -4.19
CA LEU A 245 -12.75 15.01 -3.54
C LEU A 245 -11.58 14.55 -2.63
N PRO A 246 -10.29 14.55 -3.06
CA PRO A 246 -9.19 14.14 -2.17
C PRO A 246 -9.06 14.94 -0.86
N PRO A 247 -9.04 16.30 -0.85
CA PRO A 247 -8.95 17.04 0.41
C PRO A 247 -10.21 16.89 1.27
N LEU A 248 -11.40 16.74 0.67
CA LEU A 248 -12.62 16.42 1.42
C LEU A 248 -12.55 15.04 2.09
N LEU A 249 -12.01 14.03 1.41
CA LEU A 249 -11.81 12.70 1.98
C LEU A 249 -10.72 12.70 3.08
N SER A 250 -9.66 13.49 2.92
CA SER A 250 -8.67 13.72 3.97
C SER A 250 -9.30 14.36 5.19
N LEU A 251 -10.12 15.40 5.02
CA LEU A 251 -10.86 16.03 6.10
C LEU A 251 -11.80 15.04 6.80
N LEU A 252 -12.53 14.22 6.04
CA LEU A 252 -13.41 13.19 6.59
C LEU A 252 -12.63 12.15 7.40
N ALA A 253 -11.49 11.70 6.88
CA ALA A 253 -10.59 10.78 7.57
C ALA A 253 -10.07 11.37 8.90
N ASP A 254 -9.62 12.63 8.89
CA ASP A 254 -9.16 13.32 10.09
C ASP A 254 -10.25 13.40 11.16
N LEU A 255 -11.51 13.64 10.75
CA LEU A 255 -12.66 13.69 11.65
C LEU A 255 -12.96 12.32 12.25
N LEU A 256 -12.95 11.27 11.42
CA LEU A 256 -13.18 9.89 11.86
C LEU A 256 -12.09 9.37 12.79
N ALA A 257 -10.86 9.89 12.67
CA ALA A 257 -9.75 9.55 13.56
C ALA A 257 -9.89 10.15 14.97
N GLN A 258 -10.78 11.13 15.18
CA GLN A 258 -10.95 11.77 16.48
C GLN A 258 -11.58 10.82 17.51
N PRO A 259 -11.21 10.90 18.80
CA PRO A 259 -11.66 9.96 19.83
C PRO A 259 -13.18 9.76 19.90
N GLN A 260 -13.96 10.83 19.73
CA GLN A 260 -15.42 10.79 19.80
C GLN A 260 -16.07 10.08 18.60
N HIS A 261 -15.37 9.91 17.47
CA HIS A 261 -15.89 9.21 16.28
C HIS A 261 -15.29 7.82 16.09
N ARG A 262 -14.42 7.36 17.01
CA ARG A 262 -13.69 6.09 16.86
C ARG A 262 -14.62 4.89 16.68
N GLU A 263 -15.75 4.86 17.36
CA GLU A 263 -16.75 3.79 17.23
C GLU A 263 -17.41 3.79 15.84
N ILE A 264 -17.79 4.97 15.33
CA ILE A 264 -18.37 5.13 13.99
C ILE A 264 -17.34 4.74 12.93
N ALA A 265 -16.10 5.20 13.09
CA ALA A 265 -14.97 4.89 12.21
C ALA A 265 -14.72 3.38 12.09
N SER A 266 -14.64 2.68 13.23
CA SER A 266 -14.48 1.22 13.26
C SER A 266 -15.64 0.48 12.57
N ARG A 267 -16.88 0.92 12.82
CA ARG A 267 -18.08 0.35 12.21
C ARG A 267 -18.16 0.57 10.69
N LEU A 268 -17.68 1.72 10.20
CA LEU A 268 -17.66 2.05 8.77
C LEU A 268 -16.68 1.21 7.96
N ALA A 269 -15.61 0.68 8.57
CA ALA A 269 -14.65 -0.17 7.85
C ALA A 269 -15.32 -1.42 7.26
N ALA A 270 -16.36 -1.96 7.91
CA ALA A 270 -17.01 -3.20 7.52
C ALA A 270 -17.68 -3.14 6.13
N PRO A 271 -18.65 -2.26 5.85
CA PRO A 271 -19.26 -2.16 4.51
C PRO A 271 -18.27 -1.71 3.43
N LEU A 272 -17.16 -1.07 3.80
CA LEU A 272 -16.11 -0.66 2.86
C LEU A 272 -15.26 -1.84 2.36
N ALA A 273 -15.34 -3.01 2.99
CA ALA A 273 -14.67 -4.22 2.53
C ALA A 273 -15.24 -4.72 1.18
N ALA A 274 -16.54 -4.51 0.94
CA ALA A 274 -17.17 -4.95 -0.30
C ALA A 274 -16.72 -4.13 -1.50
N ARG A 275 -16.30 -4.82 -2.57
CA ARG A 275 -15.71 -4.19 -3.75
C ARG A 275 -16.73 -3.80 -4.81
N GLY A 276 -17.95 -4.34 -4.72
CA GLY A 276 -19.11 -3.99 -5.55
C GLY A 276 -20.24 -3.28 -4.80
N PRO A 277 -21.40 -3.10 -5.47
CA PRO A 277 -22.65 -2.76 -4.79
C PRO A 277 -23.04 -3.86 -3.79
N LEU A 278 -23.69 -3.46 -2.69
CA LEU A 278 -24.28 -4.35 -1.70
C LEU A 278 -25.76 -4.01 -1.49
N PRO A 279 -26.61 -4.97 -1.13
CA PRO A 279 -27.92 -4.66 -0.58
C PRO A 279 -27.78 -3.72 0.63
N LEU A 280 -28.65 -2.72 0.72
CA LEU A 280 -28.58 -1.65 1.71
C LEU A 280 -28.75 -2.20 3.12
N ASP A 281 -29.66 -3.15 3.31
CA ASP A 281 -29.88 -3.86 4.58
C ASP A 281 -28.64 -4.65 5.01
N VAL A 282 -27.95 -5.29 4.06
CA VAL A 282 -26.67 -5.98 4.32
C VAL A 282 -25.59 -4.97 4.71
N ALA A 283 -25.45 -3.86 3.99
CA ALA A 283 -24.46 -2.83 4.28
C ALA A 283 -24.71 -2.16 5.64
N GLU A 284 -25.96 -1.81 5.94
CA GLU A 284 -26.36 -1.23 7.24
C GLU A 284 -26.22 -2.25 8.38
N GLY A 285 -26.51 -3.54 8.13
CA GLY A 285 -26.32 -4.62 9.11
C GLY A 285 -24.86 -4.97 9.35
N LEU A 286 -23.97 -4.77 8.37
CA LEU A 286 -22.52 -4.91 8.55
C LEU A 286 -21.95 -3.76 9.38
N ALA A 287 -22.35 -2.52 9.05
CA ALA A 287 -21.88 -1.34 9.76
C ALA A 287 -22.50 -1.23 11.16
N ALA A 288 -23.77 -1.61 11.30
CA ALA A 288 -24.57 -1.47 12.51
C ALA A 288 -24.48 -0.06 13.11
N LEU A 289 -24.48 1.00 12.29
CA LEU A 289 -24.35 2.38 12.79
C LEU A 289 -25.56 2.79 13.65
N PRO A 290 -25.33 3.63 14.68
CA PRO A 290 -26.41 4.36 15.35
C PRO A 290 -27.32 5.05 14.32
N GLU A 291 -28.62 5.11 14.61
CA GLU A 291 -29.62 5.61 13.65
C GLU A 291 -29.28 7.01 13.13
N GLU A 292 -28.82 7.89 14.02
CA GLU A 292 -28.39 9.25 13.73
C GLU A 292 -27.26 9.34 12.69
N HIS A 293 -26.40 8.31 12.59
CA HIS A 293 -25.24 8.26 11.70
C HIS A 293 -25.44 7.38 10.46
N ARG A 294 -26.58 6.71 10.29
CA ARG A 294 -26.89 5.96 9.06
C ARG A 294 -26.77 6.79 7.77
N PRO A 295 -27.15 8.08 7.73
CA PRO A 295 -26.96 8.92 6.53
C PRO A 295 -25.48 9.08 6.13
N LEU A 296 -24.53 8.94 7.06
CA LEU A 296 -23.10 8.96 6.73
C LEU A 296 -22.77 7.85 5.74
N LEU A 297 -23.14 6.61 6.04
CA LEU A 297 -22.95 5.47 5.16
C LEU A 297 -23.81 5.57 3.90
N ARG A 298 -25.11 5.79 4.08
CA ARG A 298 -26.12 5.65 3.01
C ARG A 298 -26.03 6.75 1.96
N ASP A 299 -25.83 7.99 2.41
CA ASP A 299 -26.01 9.17 1.58
C ASP A 299 -24.76 10.06 1.50
N CYS A 300 -23.77 9.92 2.40
CA CYS A 300 -22.53 10.72 2.35
C CYS A 300 -21.39 9.98 1.63
N ILE A 301 -20.93 8.86 2.19
CA ILE A 301 -19.82 8.07 1.61
C ILE A 301 -20.30 7.12 0.51
N GLY A 302 -21.47 6.50 0.71
CA GLY A 302 -22.18 5.71 -0.28
C GLY A 302 -23.24 6.52 -1.02
N TYR A 303 -23.74 5.97 -2.12
CA TYR A 303 -24.99 6.38 -2.73
C TYR A 303 -25.85 5.17 -3.02
N ARG A 304 -27.16 5.38 -2.94
CA ARG A 304 -28.16 4.42 -3.37
C ARG A 304 -28.27 4.45 -4.90
N THR A 305 -28.05 3.31 -5.55
CA THR A 305 -28.26 3.17 -7.01
C THR A 305 -29.75 2.96 -7.32
N ASP A 306 -30.44 2.33 -6.38
CA ASP A 306 -31.87 2.08 -6.37
C ASP A 306 -32.34 2.00 -4.90
N HIS A 307 -33.56 1.55 -4.63
CA HIS A 307 -34.06 1.43 -3.26
C HIS A 307 -33.37 0.34 -2.43
N ALA A 308 -32.76 -0.66 -3.09
CA ALA A 308 -32.23 -1.86 -2.47
C ALA A 308 -30.70 -1.86 -2.38
N ASN A 309 -29.97 -1.13 -3.21
CA ASN A 309 -28.51 -1.28 -3.34
C ASN A 309 -27.74 0.00 -2.97
N LEU A 310 -26.72 -0.18 -2.13
CA LEU A 310 -25.72 0.82 -1.76
C LEU A 310 -24.44 0.61 -2.57
N ARG A 311 -23.91 1.69 -3.13
CA ARG A 311 -22.60 1.71 -3.77
C ARG A 311 -21.69 2.74 -3.14
N VAL A 312 -20.50 2.32 -2.75
CA VAL A 312 -19.39 3.22 -2.42
C VAL A 312 -18.46 3.28 -3.63
N THR A 313 -18.10 4.48 -4.08
CA THR A 313 -17.18 4.62 -5.22
C THR A 313 -15.79 4.17 -4.80
N GLU A 314 -15.01 3.64 -5.75
CA GLU A 314 -13.66 3.16 -5.47
C GLU A 314 -12.78 4.25 -4.85
N SER A 315 -12.84 5.49 -5.33
CA SER A 315 -12.02 6.59 -4.78
C SER A 315 -12.34 6.88 -3.32
N VAL A 316 -13.63 6.87 -2.94
CA VAL A 316 -14.06 7.05 -1.55
C VAL A 316 -13.65 5.84 -0.70
N ARG A 317 -13.93 4.63 -1.19
CA ARG A 317 -13.57 3.38 -0.51
C ARG A 317 -12.08 3.28 -0.25
N SER A 318 -11.25 3.57 -1.25
CA SER A 318 -9.79 3.47 -1.17
C SER A 318 -9.20 4.49 -0.19
N ALA A 319 -9.68 5.73 -0.20
CA ALA A 319 -9.23 6.74 0.75
C ALA A 319 -9.63 6.39 2.19
N LEU A 320 -10.88 5.97 2.40
CA LEU A 320 -11.36 5.64 3.74
C LEU A 320 -10.75 4.34 4.28
N ARG A 321 -10.56 3.29 3.46
CA ARG A 321 -9.84 2.08 3.92
C ARG A 321 -8.39 2.37 4.32
N LEU A 322 -7.72 3.29 3.63
CA LEU A 322 -6.38 3.70 4.01
C LEU A 322 -6.38 4.40 5.39
N ALA A 323 -7.38 5.23 5.66
CA ALA A 323 -7.50 5.96 6.93
C ALA A 323 -8.03 5.12 8.10
N LEU A 324 -8.97 4.21 7.84
CA LEU A 324 -9.70 3.44 8.85
C LEU A 324 -9.08 2.05 9.10
N GLY A 325 -8.19 1.58 8.23
CA GLY A 325 -7.66 0.23 8.24
C GLY A 325 -8.50 -0.77 7.43
N GLY A 326 -8.00 -2.02 7.38
CA GLY A 326 -8.71 -3.15 6.79
C GLY A 326 -9.92 -3.56 7.63
N ALA A 327 -10.89 -4.21 6.99
CA ALA A 327 -11.97 -4.84 7.74
C ALA A 327 -11.45 -6.09 8.45
N PRO A 328 -11.93 -6.39 9.66
CA PRO A 328 -11.44 -7.54 10.40
C PRO A 328 -11.96 -8.86 9.76
N PRO A 329 -11.31 -10.01 10.03
CA PRO A 329 -11.63 -11.29 9.40
C PRO A 329 -13.11 -11.71 9.48
N GLU A 330 -13.81 -11.36 10.56
CA GLU A 330 -15.21 -11.76 10.78
C GLU A 330 -16.15 -11.04 9.81
N VAL A 331 -15.81 -9.81 9.41
CA VAL A 331 -16.54 -9.08 8.36
C VAL A 331 -16.37 -9.79 7.01
N HIS A 332 -15.15 -10.22 6.72
CA HIS A 332 -14.85 -10.98 5.52
C HIS A 332 -15.60 -12.32 5.52
N ALA A 333 -15.67 -13.04 6.65
CA ALA A 333 -16.48 -14.25 6.77
C ALA A 333 -17.98 -14.00 6.50
N ARG A 334 -18.55 -12.92 7.05
CA ARG A 334 -19.95 -12.53 6.80
C ARG A 334 -20.21 -12.16 5.33
N LEU A 335 -19.28 -11.46 4.68
CA LEU A 335 -19.40 -11.12 3.27
C LEU A 335 -19.27 -12.37 2.38
N ALA A 336 -18.34 -13.28 2.70
CA ALA A 336 -18.23 -14.56 2.00
C ALA A 336 -19.52 -15.36 2.09
N GLU A 337 -20.16 -15.39 3.26
CA GLU A 337 -21.46 -16.04 3.45
C GLU A 337 -22.56 -15.35 2.61
N HIS A 338 -22.58 -14.02 2.59
CA HIS A 338 -23.52 -13.28 1.74
C HIS A 338 -23.34 -13.61 0.25
N TYR A 339 -22.12 -13.56 -0.28
CA TYR A 339 -21.90 -13.87 -1.70
C TYR A 339 -22.13 -15.34 -2.03
N ARG A 340 -21.93 -16.25 -1.07
CA ARG A 340 -22.27 -17.67 -1.21
C ARG A 340 -23.76 -17.89 -1.46
N THR A 341 -24.64 -17.09 -0.86
CA THR A 341 -26.09 -17.17 -1.14
C THR A 341 -26.44 -16.66 -2.54
N LEU A 342 -25.57 -15.86 -3.14
CA LEU A 342 -25.76 -15.32 -4.48
C LEU A 342 -25.22 -16.27 -5.55
N ASP A 343 -24.02 -16.85 -5.42
CA ASP A 343 -23.41 -17.64 -6.50
C ASP A 343 -23.85 -19.12 -6.54
N GLY A 344 -23.86 -19.82 -5.39
CA GLY A 344 -24.14 -21.26 -5.32
C GLY A 344 -23.20 -22.20 -6.11
N LYS A 345 -22.07 -21.72 -6.66
CA LYS A 345 -21.13 -22.46 -7.53
C LYS A 345 -19.84 -22.88 -6.81
N GLY A 346 -19.30 -24.03 -7.20
CA GLY A 346 -18.05 -24.60 -6.65
C GLY A 346 -16.81 -24.47 -7.54
N SER A 347 -16.98 -24.26 -8.86
CA SER A 347 -15.89 -24.26 -9.83
C SER A 347 -16.01 -23.13 -10.87
N LEU A 348 -14.87 -22.80 -11.50
CA LEU A 348 -14.79 -21.81 -12.57
C LEU A 348 -15.58 -22.25 -13.82
N ALA A 349 -15.60 -23.54 -14.13
CA ALA A 349 -16.24 -24.08 -15.33
C ALA A 349 -17.77 -23.95 -15.32
N ASP A 350 -18.36 -23.87 -14.13
CA ASP A 350 -19.82 -23.76 -13.94
C ASP A 350 -20.32 -22.31 -13.84
N LEU A 351 -19.41 -21.34 -14.00
CA LEU A 351 -19.74 -19.92 -13.90
C LEU A 351 -20.42 -19.40 -15.17
N ASP A 352 -21.48 -18.64 -14.94
CA ASP A 352 -22.18 -17.84 -15.94
C ASP A 352 -21.99 -16.34 -15.64
N THR A 353 -22.46 -15.48 -16.53
CA THR A 353 -22.31 -14.02 -16.39
C THR A 353 -22.93 -13.47 -15.11
N GLU A 354 -24.04 -14.05 -14.65
CA GLU A 354 -24.81 -13.55 -13.50
C GLU A 354 -24.08 -13.85 -12.18
N HIS A 355 -23.57 -15.07 -12.04
CA HIS A 355 -22.99 -15.56 -10.78
C HIS A 355 -21.48 -15.32 -10.66
N THR A 356 -20.78 -15.04 -11.77
CA THR A 356 -19.30 -14.91 -11.76
C THR A 356 -18.79 -13.88 -10.76
N ARG A 357 -19.40 -12.69 -10.72
CA ARG A 357 -18.94 -11.64 -9.80
C ARG A 357 -19.14 -12.04 -8.34
N ALA A 358 -20.29 -12.64 -8.00
CA ALA A 358 -20.56 -13.10 -6.65
C ALA A 358 -19.55 -14.18 -6.22
N TRP A 359 -19.23 -15.13 -7.12
CA TRP A 359 -18.22 -16.16 -6.84
C TRP A 359 -16.83 -15.56 -6.59
N LEU A 360 -16.40 -14.58 -7.41
CA LEU A 360 -15.12 -13.90 -7.24
C LEU A 360 -15.05 -13.11 -5.91
N GLU A 361 -16.12 -12.40 -5.54
CA GLU A 361 -16.17 -11.69 -4.26
C GLU A 361 -16.22 -12.66 -3.06
N LYS A 362 -16.92 -13.80 -3.18
CA LYS A 362 -16.88 -14.88 -2.18
C LYS A 362 -15.45 -15.35 -1.97
N LEU A 363 -14.72 -15.67 -3.05
CA LEU A 363 -13.33 -16.15 -2.93
C LEU A 363 -12.40 -15.12 -2.30
N HIS A 364 -12.51 -13.87 -2.71
CA HIS A 364 -11.75 -12.78 -2.10
C HIS A 364 -12.04 -12.67 -0.60
N HIS A 365 -13.30 -12.74 -0.19
CA HIS A 365 -13.64 -12.65 1.22
C HIS A 365 -13.28 -13.91 2.02
N LEU A 366 -13.31 -15.10 1.42
CA LEU A 366 -12.71 -16.31 2.02
C LEU A 366 -11.18 -16.18 2.13
N ALA A 367 -10.52 -15.51 1.18
CA ALA A 367 -9.08 -15.29 1.22
C ALA A 367 -8.68 -14.37 2.39
N HIS A 368 -9.51 -13.37 2.69
CA HIS A 368 -9.25 -12.35 3.71
C HIS A 368 -9.89 -12.66 5.08
N GLY A 369 -10.73 -13.68 5.19
CA GLY A 369 -11.43 -14.06 6.43
C GLY A 369 -10.59 -14.85 7.45
N GLY A 370 -9.26 -14.67 7.45
CA GLY A 370 -8.36 -15.26 8.44
C GLY A 370 -8.44 -16.79 8.55
N LEU A 371 -8.26 -17.31 9.77
CA LEU A 371 -8.29 -18.75 10.05
C LEU A 371 -9.68 -19.37 9.89
N GLU A 372 -10.73 -18.63 10.24
CA GLU A 372 -12.13 -19.10 10.28
C GLU A 372 -12.63 -19.57 8.91
N THR A 373 -12.15 -18.93 7.85
CA THR A 373 -12.55 -19.21 6.47
C THR A 373 -11.64 -20.21 5.76
N SER A 374 -10.54 -20.65 6.37
CA SER A 374 -9.52 -21.50 5.73
C SER A 374 -10.11 -22.79 5.14
N ALA A 375 -10.88 -23.53 5.94
CA ALA A 375 -11.49 -24.78 5.49
C ALA A 375 -12.52 -24.56 4.36
N LEU A 376 -13.19 -23.41 4.34
CA LEU A 376 -14.10 -23.05 3.25
C LEU A 376 -13.34 -22.66 1.98
N TRP A 377 -12.24 -21.92 2.12
CA TRP A 377 -11.35 -21.53 1.02
C TRP A 377 -10.70 -22.75 0.36
N GLU A 378 -10.20 -23.70 1.15
CA GLU A 378 -9.58 -24.95 0.66
C GLU A 378 -10.54 -25.84 -0.15
N ARG A 379 -11.84 -25.76 0.13
CA ARG A 379 -12.90 -26.47 -0.62
C ARG A 379 -13.19 -25.86 -2.00
N GLN A 380 -12.72 -24.66 -2.28
CA GLN A 380 -12.98 -23.99 -3.56
C GLN A 380 -12.05 -24.53 -4.65
N ALA A 381 -12.49 -24.41 -5.91
CA ALA A 381 -11.60 -24.66 -7.04
C ALA A 381 -10.44 -23.65 -7.04
N ARG A 382 -9.22 -24.16 -7.04
CA ARG A 382 -7.97 -23.38 -6.97
C ARG A 382 -7.25 -23.41 -8.31
N ASP A 383 -8.01 -23.10 -9.37
CA ASP A 383 -7.56 -23.25 -10.75
C ASP A 383 -6.62 -22.12 -11.18
N ALA A 384 -6.71 -20.93 -10.57
CA ALA A 384 -5.87 -19.78 -10.90
C ALA A 384 -4.89 -19.42 -9.78
N ARG A 385 -3.66 -19.08 -10.17
CA ARG A 385 -2.58 -18.69 -9.23
C ARG A 385 -2.91 -17.42 -8.45
N GLU A 386 -3.66 -16.50 -9.06
CA GLU A 386 -4.12 -15.25 -8.44
C GLU A 386 -4.98 -15.49 -7.19
N LEU A 387 -5.69 -16.62 -7.11
CA LEU A 387 -6.45 -16.99 -5.92
C LEU A 387 -5.52 -17.32 -4.74
N PHE A 388 -4.39 -17.98 -5.02
CA PHE A 388 -3.34 -18.22 -4.04
C PHE A 388 -2.62 -16.92 -3.68
N TRP A 389 -2.40 -16.03 -4.65
CA TRP A 389 -1.79 -14.72 -4.38
C TRP A 389 -2.65 -13.90 -3.44
N ASP A 390 -3.97 -13.83 -3.65
CA ASP A 390 -4.86 -13.07 -2.78
C ASP A 390 -4.86 -13.63 -1.35
N ARG A 391 -5.01 -14.96 -1.19
CA ARG A 391 -4.96 -15.63 0.13
C ARG A 391 -3.59 -15.50 0.79
N GLY A 392 -2.52 -15.75 0.04
CA GLY A 392 -1.15 -15.70 0.53
C GLY A 392 -0.75 -14.30 0.97
N ARG A 393 -1.15 -13.26 0.24
CA ARG A 393 -0.96 -11.86 0.64
C ARG A 393 -1.78 -11.50 1.87
N ALA A 394 -3.05 -11.89 1.96
CA ALA A 394 -3.88 -11.63 3.14
C ALA A 394 -3.26 -12.26 4.41
N LEU A 395 -2.78 -13.50 4.33
CA LEU A 395 -2.11 -14.16 5.44
C LEU A 395 -0.74 -13.54 5.75
N SER A 396 0.05 -13.22 4.72
CA SER A 396 1.42 -12.73 4.87
C SER A 396 1.50 -11.27 5.33
N ILE A 397 0.68 -10.39 4.77
CA ILE A 397 0.78 -8.93 4.92
C ILE A 397 -0.22 -8.46 5.98
N ASP A 398 -1.48 -8.88 5.88
CA ASP A 398 -2.52 -8.35 6.77
C ASP A 398 -2.53 -9.08 8.12
N ALA A 399 -2.42 -10.41 8.10
CA ALA A 399 -2.43 -11.23 9.33
C ALA A 399 -1.04 -11.52 9.91
N GLN A 400 0.05 -11.28 9.16
CA GLN A 400 1.43 -11.65 9.54
C GLN A 400 1.59 -13.14 9.96
N LEU A 401 0.73 -14.02 9.42
CA LEU A 401 0.75 -15.46 9.65
C LEU A 401 1.64 -16.16 8.61
N HIS A 402 2.95 -15.89 8.70
CA HIS A 402 3.92 -16.30 7.68
C HIS A 402 3.97 -17.81 7.41
N HIS A 403 3.84 -18.65 8.43
CA HIS A 403 3.81 -20.12 8.24
C HIS A 403 2.63 -20.57 7.36
N LEU A 404 1.42 -20.03 7.59
CA LEU A 404 0.25 -20.36 6.77
C LEU A 404 0.35 -19.78 5.37
N ALA A 405 0.91 -18.58 5.24
CA ALA A 405 1.17 -17.99 3.94
C ALA A 405 2.17 -18.86 3.14
N ALA A 406 3.22 -19.37 3.79
CA ALA A 406 4.16 -20.31 3.17
C ALA A 406 3.44 -21.58 2.69
N ASP A 407 2.52 -22.16 3.46
CA ASP A 407 1.74 -23.33 3.01
C ASP A 407 0.89 -23.04 1.77
N VAL A 408 0.26 -21.85 1.72
CA VAL A 408 -0.51 -21.41 0.54
C VAL A 408 0.39 -21.24 -0.68
N TYR A 409 1.55 -20.62 -0.52
CA TYR A 409 2.50 -20.45 -1.63
C TYR A 409 3.16 -21.77 -2.04
N ARG A 410 3.40 -22.70 -1.11
CA ARG A 410 3.88 -24.06 -1.38
C ARG A 410 2.86 -24.83 -2.23
N ALA A 411 1.57 -24.74 -1.88
CA ALA A 411 0.49 -25.30 -2.71
C ALA A 411 0.42 -24.62 -4.10
N CYS A 412 0.63 -23.30 -4.16
CA CYS A 412 0.66 -22.56 -5.41
C CYS A 412 1.79 -23.05 -6.33
N VAL A 413 3.04 -23.10 -5.87
CA VAL A 413 4.18 -23.52 -6.70
C VAL A 413 4.14 -25.00 -7.07
N THR A 414 3.51 -25.84 -6.24
CA THR A 414 3.23 -27.25 -6.59
C THR A 414 2.28 -27.33 -7.80
N ARG A 415 1.28 -26.44 -7.85
CA ARG A 415 0.29 -26.39 -8.93
C ARG A 415 0.76 -25.61 -10.16
N PHE A 416 1.59 -24.58 -9.94
CA PHE A 416 2.13 -23.64 -10.93
C PHE A 416 3.65 -23.49 -10.72
N PRO A 417 4.45 -24.48 -11.14
CA PRO A 417 5.90 -24.48 -10.90
C PRO A 417 6.67 -23.40 -11.68
N ASP A 418 5.99 -22.72 -12.61
CA ASP A 418 6.45 -21.57 -13.38
C ASP A 418 6.07 -20.22 -12.73
N ASP A 419 5.43 -20.22 -11.57
CA ASP A 419 5.00 -19.00 -10.89
C ASP A 419 6.10 -18.41 -10.01
N ALA A 420 6.88 -17.54 -10.61
CA ALA A 420 7.99 -16.89 -9.95
C ALA A 420 7.56 -15.94 -8.80
N TYR A 421 6.36 -15.35 -8.86
CA TYR A 421 5.78 -14.58 -7.75
C TYR A 421 5.54 -15.50 -6.54
N ALA A 422 4.91 -16.64 -6.76
CA ALA A 422 4.65 -17.61 -5.69
C ALA A 422 5.95 -18.21 -5.12
N TRP A 423 6.96 -18.49 -5.96
CA TRP A 423 8.28 -18.92 -5.49
C TRP A 423 8.95 -17.88 -4.60
N HIS A 424 8.94 -16.60 -5.00
CA HIS A 424 9.48 -15.53 -4.18
C HIS A 424 8.77 -15.46 -2.83
N TYR A 425 7.43 -15.50 -2.85
CA TYR A 425 6.63 -15.36 -1.65
C TYR A 425 6.62 -16.59 -0.74
N LEU A 426 6.87 -17.78 -1.27
CA LEU A 426 7.21 -18.95 -0.47
C LEU A 426 8.50 -18.69 0.33
N GLY A 427 9.58 -18.31 -0.36
CA GLY A 427 10.86 -18.01 0.30
C GLY A 427 10.76 -16.88 1.31
N TYR A 428 10.05 -15.80 0.97
CA TYR A 428 9.80 -14.67 1.87
C TYR A 428 9.11 -15.13 3.15
N ASN A 429 8.05 -15.92 3.04
CA ASN A 429 7.26 -16.32 4.21
C ASN A 429 7.97 -17.37 5.07
N LEU A 430 8.74 -18.30 4.48
CA LEU A 430 9.59 -19.23 5.23
C LEU A 430 10.66 -18.48 6.02
N ASP A 431 11.34 -17.53 5.37
CA ASP A 431 12.33 -16.66 6.00
C ASP A 431 11.72 -15.83 7.15
N ARG A 432 10.56 -15.19 6.92
CA ARG A 432 9.86 -14.42 7.94
C ARG A 432 9.34 -15.27 9.10
N ALA A 433 8.93 -16.51 8.84
CA ALA A 433 8.59 -17.48 9.87
C ALA A 433 9.81 -18.02 10.65
N GLY A 434 11.04 -17.78 10.17
CA GLY A 434 12.25 -18.34 10.75
C GLY A 434 12.34 -19.86 10.57
N ALA A 435 11.68 -20.40 9.54
CA ALA A 435 11.53 -21.84 9.31
C ALA A 435 12.16 -22.25 7.96
N GLU A 436 12.61 -23.50 7.89
CA GLU A 436 13.05 -24.17 6.64
C GLU A 436 13.99 -23.33 5.75
N PRO A 437 15.14 -22.84 6.27
CA PRO A 437 16.01 -21.90 5.55
C PRO A 437 16.54 -22.44 4.21
N LEU A 438 16.71 -23.76 4.10
CA LEU A 438 17.11 -24.40 2.83
C LEU A 438 16.00 -24.32 1.77
N GLU A 439 14.74 -24.54 2.15
CA GLU A 439 13.61 -24.39 1.22
C GLU A 439 13.39 -22.92 0.85
N ALA A 440 13.59 -22.00 1.81
CA ALA A 440 13.53 -20.57 1.55
C ALA A 440 14.55 -20.15 0.47
N GLU A 441 15.79 -20.61 0.56
CA GLU A 441 16.81 -20.35 -0.46
C GLU A 441 16.44 -20.94 -1.82
N VAL A 442 15.99 -22.21 -1.85
CA VAL A 442 15.54 -22.87 -3.08
C VAL A 442 14.44 -22.05 -3.74
N ALA A 443 13.49 -21.55 -2.96
CA ALA A 443 12.37 -20.76 -3.44
C ALA A 443 12.84 -19.40 -4.01
N PHE A 444 13.74 -18.68 -3.32
CA PHE A 444 14.31 -17.43 -3.84
C PHE A 444 15.13 -17.65 -5.13
N ARG A 445 16.00 -18.67 -5.16
CA ARG A 445 16.77 -19.01 -6.37
C ARG A 445 15.85 -19.38 -7.53
N ARG A 446 14.75 -20.10 -7.25
CA ARG A 446 13.78 -20.49 -8.28
C ARG A 446 13.02 -19.28 -8.84
N ALA A 447 12.64 -18.32 -8.00
CA ALA A 447 12.04 -17.07 -8.46
C ALA A 447 12.98 -16.32 -9.41
N VAL A 448 14.24 -16.11 -8.99
CA VAL A 448 15.29 -15.47 -9.81
C VAL A 448 15.55 -16.24 -11.12
N ALA A 449 15.52 -17.57 -11.10
CA ALA A 449 15.71 -18.36 -12.31
C ALA A 449 14.56 -18.22 -13.31
N LEU A 450 13.34 -17.91 -12.85
CA LEU A 450 12.15 -17.77 -13.70
C LEU A 450 11.99 -16.35 -14.27
N GLU A 451 12.28 -15.31 -13.49
CA GLU A 451 12.34 -13.92 -14.00
C GLU A 451 13.50 -13.17 -13.31
N GLY A 452 14.69 -13.29 -13.93
CA GLY A 452 15.96 -12.79 -13.40
C GLY A 452 16.17 -11.28 -13.56
N ASP A 453 15.39 -10.63 -14.42
CA ASP A 453 15.33 -9.17 -14.54
C ASP A 453 14.49 -8.51 -13.43
N ASN A 454 13.87 -9.29 -12.54
CA ASN A 454 13.15 -8.77 -11.40
C ASN A 454 14.09 -8.38 -10.26
N ARG A 455 14.30 -7.07 -10.13
CA ARG A 455 15.16 -6.42 -9.13
C ARG A 455 14.83 -6.81 -7.69
N TRP A 456 13.55 -7.00 -7.38
CA TRP A 456 13.08 -7.33 -6.04
C TRP A 456 13.41 -8.76 -5.65
N TRP A 457 13.31 -9.70 -6.58
CA TRP A 457 13.66 -11.08 -6.29
C TRP A 457 15.16 -11.26 -6.15
N GLN A 458 15.92 -10.57 -7.00
CA GLN A 458 17.38 -10.51 -6.91
C GLN A 458 17.83 -9.92 -5.57
N SER A 459 17.27 -8.77 -5.16
CA SER A 459 17.65 -8.15 -3.87
C SER A 459 17.30 -9.03 -2.69
N ARG A 460 16.13 -9.70 -2.72
CA ARG A 460 15.73 -10.58 -1.62
C ARG A 460 16.60 -11.83 -1.48
N LEU A 461 17.03 -12.44 -2.59
CA LEU A 461 17.99 -13.54 -2.54
C LEU A 461 19.31 -13.09 -1.90
N VAL A 462 19.85 -11.94 -2.33
CA VAL A 462 21.11 -11.42 -1.77
C VAL A 462 20.95 -11.09 -0.29
N SER A 463 19.92 -10.33 0.10
CA SER A 463 19.68 -9.99 1.50
C SER A 463 19.52 -11.24 2.37
N PHE A 464 18.78 -12.25 1.89
CA PHE A 464 18.66 -13.53 2.59
C PHE A 464 20.03 -14.18 2.82
N LEU A 465 20.90 -14.24 1.82
CA LEU A 465 22.25 -14.82 1.96
C LEU A 465 23.12 -14.03 2.95
N VAL A 466 23.00 -12.70 2.98
CA VAL A 466 23.67 -11.85 3.98
C VAL A 466 23.17 -12.16 5.39
N GLU A 467 21.84 -12.24 5.57
CA GLU A 467 21.20 -12.57 6.86
C GLU A 467 21.58 -13.97 7.37
N GLN A 468 21.90 -14.91 6.47
CA GLN A 468 22.43 -16.24 6.82
C GLN A 468 23.96 -16.27 7.02
N ALA A 469 24.63 -15.11 7.03
CA ALA A 469 26.09 -14.97 7.07
C ALA A 469 26.86 -15.70 5.95
N ARG A 470 26.19 -15.99 4.82
CA ARG A 470 26.80 -16.64 3.65
C ARG A 470 27.36 -15.61 2.69
N TYR A 471 28.34 -14.84 3.16
CA TYR A 471 28.81 -13.63 2.48
C TYR A 471 29.42 -13.87 1.10
N ALA A 472 30.15 -14.96 0.91
CA ALA A 472 30.71 -15.30 -0.41
C ALA A 472 29.61 -15.60 -1.45
N ASP A 473 28.56 -16.32 -1.04
CA ASP A 473 27.41 -16.58 -1.90
C ASP A 473 26.60 -15.30 -2.19
N ALA A 474 26.48 -14.41 -1.20
CA ALA A 474 25.83 -13.12 -1.38
C ALA A 474 26.59 -12.21 -2.37
N GLU A 475 27.92 -12.19 -2.31
CA GLU A 475 28.76 -11.43 -3.26
C GLU A 475 28.67 -12.02 -4.69
N GLU A 476 28.63 -13.35 -4.82
CA GLU A 476 28.38 -14.03 -6.11
C GLU A 476 27.00 -13.67 -6.67
N ALA A 477 25.96 -13.82 -5.85
CA ALA A 477 24.58 -13.49 -6.24
C ALA A 477 24.43 -12.01 -6.61
N THR A 478 25.12 -11.10 -5.91
CA THR A 478 25.16 -9.67 -6.26
C THR A 478 25.75 -9.45 -7.64
N ARG A 479 26.89 -10.10 -7.96
CA ARG A 479 27.52 -9.98 -9.27
C ARG A 479 26.65 -10.55 -10.38
N ALA A 480 26.02 -11.70 -10.16
CA ALA A 480 25.10 -12.32 -11.10
C ALA A 480 23.86 -11.44 -11.35
N ALA A 481 23.29 -10.85 -10.30
CA ALA A 481 22.17 -9.92 -10.40
C ALA A 481 22.55 -8.67 -11.19
N LEU A 482 23.69 -8.03 -10.90
CA LEU A 482 24.15 -6.85 -11.63
C LEU A 482 24.42 -7.15 -13.11
N ALA A 483 24.99 -8.31 -13.43
CA ALA A 483 25.19 -8.71 -14.83
C ALA A 483 23.88 -8.85 -15.63
N GLN A 484 22.75 -9.11 -14.96
CA GLN A 484 21.42 -9.18 -15.59
C GLN A 484 20.70 -7.82 -15.57
N LEU A 485 20.78 -7.11 -14.45
CA LEU A 485 20.03 -5.88 -14.21
C LEU A 485 20.69 -4.66 -14.84
N ASP A 486 22.02 -4.57 -14.78
CA ASP A 486 22.82 -3.43 -15.23
C ASP A 486 24.15 -3.90 -15.87
N PRO A 487 24.09 -4.60 -17.02
CA PRO A 487 25.26 -5.22 -17.65
C PRO A 487 26.36 -4.21 -18.06
N GLU A 488 25.99 -2.95 -18.30
CA GLU A 488 26.90 -1.90 -18.75
C GLU A 488 27.27 -0.90 -17.64
N ALA A 489 26.81 -1.14 -16.40
CA ALA A 489 26.96 -0.22 -15.26
C ALA A 489 26.48 1.22 -15.57
N GLY A 490 25.44 1.31 -16.41
CA GLY A 490 24.87 2.56 -16.91
C GLY A 490 23.38 2.71 -16.62
N ARG A 491 22.68 1.60 -16.36
CA ARG A 491 21.22 1.60 -16.20
C ARG A 491 20.77 2.34 -14.95
N VAL A 492 21.60 2.39 -13.91
CA VAL A 492 21.31 3.19 -12.71
C VAL A 492 21.18 4.70 -12.99
N TYR A 493 21.78 5.21 -14.07
CA TYR A 493 21.61 6.61 -14.50
C TYR A 493 20.26 6.84 -15.17
N ASP A 494 19.84 5.92 -16.04
CA ASP A 494 18.60 6.04 -16.82
C ASP A 494 17.36 5.61 -16.01
N ASP A 495 17.55 4.73 -15.04
CA ASP A 495 16.51 4.18 -14.18
C ASP A 495 16.92 4.21 -12.70
N PRO A 496 16.74 5.36 -12.03
CA PRO A 496 17.00 5.50 -10.60
C PRO A 496 16.20 4.54 -9.71
N GLN A 497 15.11 3.94 -10.22
CA GLN A 497 14.34 2.94 -9.46
C GLN A 497 15.18 1.68 -9.21
N LEU A 498 16.18 1.38 -10.05
CA LEU A 498 17.13 0.29 -9.80
C LEU A 498 17.91 0.50 -8.50
N ALA A 499 18.32 1.74 -8.20
CA ALA A 499 18.97 2.05 -6.94
C ALA A 499 18.04 1.81 -5.74
N HIS A 500 16.76 2.16 -5.87
CA HIS A 500 15.76 1.99 -4.83
C HIS A 500 15.38 0.52 -4.58
N ASP A 501 15.16 -0.25 -5.64
CA ASP A 501 14.61 -1.61 -5.56
C ASP A 501 15.68 -2.70 -5.37
N PHE A 502 16.94 -2.38 -5.68
CA PHE A 502 18.06 -3.31 -5.57
C PHE A 502 19.14 -2.81 -4.60
N HIS A 503 19.93 -1.81 -5.00
CA HIS A 503 21.12 -1.38 -4.25
C HIS A 503 20.82 -1.00 -2.80
N ARG A 504 19.75 -0.24 -2.56
CA ARG A 504 19.33 0.17 -1.21
C ARG A 504 19.17 -1.02 -0.26
N TRP A 505 18.59 -2.12 -0.73
CA TRP A 505 18.34 -3.31 0.09
C TRP A 505 19.61 -4.07 0.39
N LEU A 506 20.53 -4.15 -0.56
CA LEU A 506 21.83 -4.78 -0.36
C LEU A 506 22.67 -4.00 0.66
N VAL A 507 22.79 -2.68 0.50
CA VAL A 507 23.52 -1.83 1.44
C VAL A 507 22.91 -1.94 2.84
N ALA A 508 21.58 -1.88 2.95
CA ALA A 508 20.90 -2.05 4.23
C ALA A 508 21.19 -3.40 4.88
N ALA A 509 21.11 -4.51 4.12
CA ALA A 509 21.39 -5.85 4.63
C ALA A 509 22.83 -5.99 5.12
N TRP A 510 23.81 -5.45 4.39
CA TRP A 510 25.21 -5.45 4.84
C TRP A 510 25.41 -4.59 6.10
N LEU A 511 24.77 -3.43 6.19
CA LEU A 511 24.79 -2.60 7.41
C LEU A 511 24.16 -3.33 8.61
N ASP A 512 23.03 -4.00 8.41
CA ASP A 512 22.35 -4.78 9.45
C ASP A 512 23.20 -5.97 9.94
N ALA A 513 24.03 -6.53 9.05
CA ALA A 513 25.01 -7.58 9.38
C ALA A 513 26.32 -7.05 9.98
N GLY A 514 26.51 -5.72 10.12
CA GLY A 514 27.77 -5.11 10.59
C GLY A 514 28.90 -5.11 9.56
N GLU A 515 28.61 -5.43 8.31
CA GLU A 515 29.59 -5.61 7.23
C GLU A 515 29.82 -4.29 6.46
N LEU A 516 30.43 -3.32 7.14
CA LEU A 516 30.57 -1.93 6.65
C LEU A 516 31.32 -1.82 5.32
N ALA A 517 32.45 -2.51 5.19
CA ALA A 517 33.24 -2.47 3.95
C ALA A 517 32.45 -3.02 2.74
N ARG A 518 31.55 -3.98 2.97
CA ARG A 518 30.67 -4.54 1.91
C ARG A 518 29.53 -3.57 1.59
N ALA A 519 28.92 -2.99 2.61
CA ALA A 519 27.91 -1.94 2.44
C ALA A 519 28.46 -0.76 1.62
N ARG A 520 29.67 -0.28 1.94
CA ARG A 520 30.38 0.78 1.21
C ARG A 520 30.59 0.42 -0.26
N ARG A 521 31.12 -0.78 -0.57
CA ARG A 521 31.34 -1.22 -1.95
C ARG A 521 30.07 -1.22 -2.80
N VAL A 522 28.95 -1.70 -2.24
CA VAL A 522 27.66 -1.68 -2.95
C VAL A 522 27.14 -0.26 -3.12
N PHE A 523 27.30 0.58 -2.10
CA PHE A 523 26.87 1.98 -2.15
C PHE A 523 27.64 2.79 -3.21
N GLU A 524 28.94 2.51 -3.40
CA GLU A 524 29.78 3.17 -4.43
C GLU A 524 29.36 2.90 -5.87
N LEU A 525 28.51 1.89 -6.11
CA LEU A 525 27.89 1.66 -7.42
C LEU A 525 26.83 2.72 -7.76
N LEU A 526 26.41 3.53 -6.78
CA LEU A 526 25.39 4.56 -6.96
C LEU A 526 26.03 5.89 -7.40
N PRO A 527 25.56 6.52 -8.49
CA PRO A 527 26.03 7.84 -8.88
C PRO A 527 25.67 8.90 -7.83
N PRO A 528 26.60 9.81 -7.46
CA PRO A 528 26.33 10.88 -6.49
C PRO A 528 25.13 11.75 -6.85
N GLU A 529 24.88 11.98 -8.14
CA GLU A 529 23.75 12.78 -8.63
C GLU A 529 22.41 12.09 -8.35
N VAL A 530 22.33 10.77 -8.55
CA VAL A 530 21.16 9.95 -8.25
C VAL A 530 20.92 9.95 -6.74
N VAL A 531 21.97 9.73 -5.94
CA VAL A 531 21.86 9.80 -4.47
C VAL A 531 21.35 11.17 -4.03
N ALA A 532 21.87 12.26 -4.61
CA ALA A 532 21.49 13.62 -4.25
C ALA A 532 20.03 13.95 -4.59
N GLN A 533 19.43 13.31 -5.59
CA GLN A 533 18.04 13.57 -6.01
C GLN A 533 17.02 12.78 -5.17
N HIS A 534 17.38 11.60 -4.66
CA HIS A 534 16.45 10.69 -3.99
C HIS A 534 16.61 10.67 -2.46
N GLU A 535 15.54 11.02 -1.74
CA GLU A 535 15.55 11.12 -0.28
C GLU A 535 16.00 9.83 0.42
N LEU A 536 15.42 8.68 0.05
CA LEU A 536 15.76 7.40 0.67
C LEU A 536 17.24 7.01 0.46
N LEU A 537 17.86 7.41 -0.65
CA LEU A 537 19.28 7.16 -0.90
C LEU A 537 20.17 8.11 -0.10
N ARG A 538 19.76 9.37 0.08
CA ARG A 538 20.43 10.30 1.02
C ARG A 538 20.39 9.78 2.45
N GLN A 539 19.24 9.26 2.88
CA GLN A 539 19.08 8.67 4.21
C GLN A 539 19.97 7.43 4.39
N LEU A 540 20.05 6.57 3.37
CA LEU A 540 20.94 5.42 3.37
C LEU A 540 22.42 5.82 3.44
N LYS A 541 22.82 6.87 2.71
CA LYS A 541 24.17 7.46 2.79
C LYS A 541 24.50 7.88 4.22
N TRP A 542 23.60 8.63 4.86
CA TRP A 542 23.80 9.08 6.24
C TRP A 542 23.92 7.92 7.21
N ARG A 543 23.09 6.88 7.05
CA ARG A 543 23.17 5.67 7.86
C ARG A 543 24.52 4.95 7.70
N LEU A 544 25.05 4.88 6.48
CA LEU A 544 26.36 4.28 6.22
C LEU A 544 27.50 5.11 6.84
N GLU A 545 27.47 6.44 6.65
CA GLU A 545 28.48 7.35 7.20
C GLU A 545 28.47 7.38 8.73
N ASP A 546 27.28 7.28 9.35
CA ASP A 546 27.13 7.13 10.80
C ASP A 546 27.80 5.86 11.31
N ALA A 547 27.55 4.72 10.65
CA ALA A 547 28.11 3.44 11.05
C ALA A 547 29.63 3.38 10.85
N GLU A 548 30.17 3.99 9.79
CA GLU A 548 31.62 4.12 9.56
C GLU A 548 32.30 5.02 10.59
N GLU A 549 31.67 6.13 10.99
CA GLU A 549 32.20 6.97 12.06
C GLU A 549 32.21 6.20 13.38
N ALA A 550 31.13 5.48 13.70
CA ALA A 550 31.05 4.68 14.92
C ALA A 550 32.11 3.56 14.95
N ASP A 551 32.35 2.88 13.83
CA ASP A 551 33.40 1.85 13.73
C ASP A 551 34.80 2.42 13.91
N ARG A 552 35.10 3.56 13.26
CA ARG A 552 36.38 4.26 13.40
C ARG A 552 36.64 4.74 14.82
N LEU A 553 35.60 5.18 15.53
CA LEU A 553 35.70 5.72 16.89
C LEU A 553 35.51 4.66 17.99
N GLY A 554 35.01 3.48 17.64
CA GLY A 554 34.65 2.39 18.56
C GLY A 554 33.29 2.55 19.25
N ASP A 555 32.62 3.70 19.12
CA ASP A 555 31.27 3.97 19.63
C ASP A 555 30.70 5.23 18.92
N SER A 556 29.46 5.64 19.24
CA SER A 556 28.85 6.88 18.76
C SER A 556 28.52 7.86 19.88
N VAL A 557 28.80 9.13 19.62
CA VAL A 557 28.43 10.29 20.45
C VAL A 557 27.46 11.24 19.74
N HIS A 558 27.00 10.86 18.55
CA HIS A 558 26.05 11.60 17.76
C HIS A 558 24.82 10.73 17.47
N PRO A 559 23.60 11.27 17.60
CA PRO A 559 22.45 10.53 17.16
C PRO A 559 22.64 10.22 15.68
N PRO A 560 22.31 9.00 15.24
CA PRO A 560 22.42 8.62 13.84
C PRO A 560 21.81 9.64 12.86
N GLY A 561 20.83 10.44 13.30
CA GLY A 561 20.05 11.37 12.45
C GLY A 561 20.79 12.64 12.07
N VAL A 562 21.95 12.85 12.69
CA VAL A 562 22.79 14.00 12.45
C VAL A 562 23.70 13.71 11.28
N ARG A 563 23.60 14.54 10.24
CA ARG A 563 24.49 14.48 9.08
C ARG A 563 25.95 14.64 9.50
N ILE A 564 26.84 13.88 8.84
CA ILE A 564 28.27 13.86 9.16
C ILE A 564 28.91 15.26 9.11
N ASP A 565 28.47 16.12 8.18
CA ASP A 565 28.97 17.49 8.00
C ASP A 565 28.49 18.48 9.06
N LEU A 566 27.59 18.08 9.96
CA LEU A 566 27.12 18.88 11.11
C LEU A 566 27.65 18.35 12.44
N ARG A 567 28.38 17.22 12.43
CA ARG A 567 29.01 16.64 13.62
C ARG A 567 30.25 17.42 14.00
N TRP A 568 30.65 17.32 15.27
CA TRP A 568 31.85 17.99 15.81
C TRP A 568 31.85 19.52 15.66
N GLN A 569 30.68 20.12 15.46
CA GLN A 569 30.46 21.57 15.38
C GLN A 569 29.58 22.05 16.54
N THR A 570 29.74 23.33 16.89
CA THR A 570 28.92 24.00 17.91
C THR A 570 27.50 24.22 17.39
N PRO A 571 26.45 23.66 18.03
CA PRO A 571 25.07 23.90 17.63
C PRO A 571 24.68 25.37 17.83
N ALA A 572 23.85 25.90 16.91
CA ALA A 572 23.42 27.29 16.95
C ALA A 572 22.60 27.68 18.20
N HIS A 573 21.97 26.71 18.88
CA HIS A 573 21.19 26.95 20.10
C HIS A 573 22.05 27.02 21.38
N ILE A 574 23.33 26.61 21.33
CA ILE A 574 24.24 26.71 22.47
C ILE A 574 25.02 28.02 22.36
N GLY A 575 24.73 28.95 23.27
CA GLY A 575 25.34 30.27 23.29
C GLY A 575 26.84 30.25 23.62
N MET A 576 27.59 31.22 23.09
CA MET A 576 29.02 31.39 23.40
C MET A 576 29.30 31.92 24.82
N SER A 577 28.27 32.39 25.51
CA SER A 577 28.33 32.87 26.89
C SER A 577 27.50 31.95 27.79
N GLY A 578 28.09 31.53 28.91
CA GLY A 578 27.44 30.67 29.90
C GLY A 578 26.44 31.41 30.79
N PRO A 579 25.80 30.70 31.73
CA PRO A 579 24.84 31.28 32.68
C PRO A 579 25.42 32.46 33.48
N ASP A 580 26.72 32.43 33.73
CA ASP A 580 27.46 33.44 34.50
C ASP A 580 28.10 34.53 33.61
N GLY A 581 27.81 34.53 32.30
CA GLY A 581 28.36 35.47 31.33
C GLY A 581 29.78 35.16 30.83
N THR A 582 30.42 34.08 31.32
CA THR A 582 31.76 33.66 30.90
C THR A 582 31.76 32.95 29.56
N ARG A 583 32.91 32.99 28.85
CA ARG A 583 33.02 32.43 27.50
C ARG A 583 33.10 30.91 27.52
N LEU A 584 32.47 30.27 26.53
CA LEU A 584 32.59 28.84 26.26
C LEU A 584 34.03 28.48 25.83
N VAL A 585 34.62 27.52 26.55
CA VAL A 585 35.99 27.01 26.34
C VAL A 585 35.98 25.74 25.50
N ALA A 586 35.10 24.79 25.85
CA ALA A 586 34.98 23.52 25.15
C ALA A 586 33.52 23.07 25.12
N LEU A 587 33.14 22.42 24.02
CA LEU A 587 31.85 21.80 23.85
C LEU A 587 32.06 20.39 23.29
N LEU A 588 31.75 19.39 24.10
CA LEU A 588 32.03 18.00 23.78
C LEU A 588 30.71 17.25 23.55
N PRO A 589 30.49 16.62 22.39
CA PRO A 589 29.35 15.71 22.22
C PRO A 589 29.54 14.48 23.12
N ALA A 590 28.46 13.98 23.70
CA ALA A 590 28.52 12.76 24.50
C ALA A 590 27.21 11.96 24.40
N ARG A 591 27.28 10.69 24.82
CA ARG A 591 26.14 9.79 24.91
C ARG A 591 26.11 9.12 26.28
N VAL A 592 24.94 9.04 26.89
CA VAL A 592 24.74 8.27 28.11
C VAL A 592 24.80 6.78 27.78
N VAL A 593 25.67 6.05 28.47
CA VAL A 593 25.82 4.60 28.32
C VAL A 593 25.17 3.87 29.49
N GLU A 594 25.36 4.38 30.70
CA GLU A 594 24.78 3.83 31.92
C GLU A 594 24.34 4.96 32.85
N ALA A 595 23.22 4.77 33.54
CA ALA A 595 22.62 5.75 34.43
C ALA A 595 22.12 5.05 35.69
N SER A 596 22.46 5.60 36.85
CA SER A 596 22.04 5.11 38.16
C SER A 596 21.81 6.28 39.11
N ALA A 597 21.23 6.00 40.28
CA ALA A 597 21.05 7.03 41.32
C ALA A 597 22.39 7.54 41.90
N GLN A 598 23.51 6.86 41.63
CA GLN A 598 24.82 7.22 42.17
C GLN A 598 25.71 7.95 41.14
N ALA A 599 25.62 7.58 39.87
CA ALA A 599 26.46 8.11 38.80
C ALA A 599 25.85 7.91 37.41
N VAL A 600 26.34 8.73 36.47
CA VAL A 600 26.07 8.64 35.03
C VAL A 600 27.39 8.36 34.31
N THR A 601 27.45 7.26 33.55
CA THR A 601 28.58 6.95 32.68
C THR A 601 28.30 7.44 31.27
N LEU A 602 29.21 8.28 30.78
CA LEU A 602 29.16 8.91 29.46
C LEU A 602 30.29 8.36 28.58
N VAL A 603 30.00 8.24 27.29
CA VAL A 603 31.05 8.25 26.26
C VAL A 603 31.10 9.66 25.71
N VAL A 604 32.25 10.31 25.83
CA VAL A 604 32.48 11.72 25.49
C VAL A 604 33.43 11.79 24.30
N GLY A 605 33.04 12.53 23.28
CA GLY A 605 33.87 12.80 22.12
C GLY A 605 34.81 13.97 22.37
N VAL A 606 36.11 13.73 22.22
CA VAL A 606 37.16 14.74 22.32
C VAL A 606 37.83 14.95 20.97
N THR A 607 38.23 16.19 20.69
CA THR A 607 38.94 16.55 19.45
C THR A 607 40.40 16.85 19.78
N ASN A 608 41.31 16.08 19.19
CA ASN A 608 42.77 16.16 19.38
C ASN A 608 43.47 16.52 18.05
N GLU A 609 44.77 16.80 18.08
CA GLU A 609 45.56 17.14 16.87
C GLU A 609 45.55 16.03 15.80
N GLY A 610 45.28 14.78 16.19
CA GLY A 610 45.20 13.61 15.31
C GLY A 610 43.80 13.22 14.83
N GLY A 611 42.74 13.92 15.26
CA GLY A 611 41.35 13.59 14.93
C GLY A 611 40.44 13.54 16.16
N HIS A 612 39.34 12.79 16.07
CA HIS A 612 38.38 12.62 17.17
C HIS A 612 38.63 11.29 17.88
N GLU A 613 38.49 11.28 19.20
CA GLU A 613 38.60 10.10 20.05
C GLU A 613 37.45 10.06 21.06
N LEU A 614 37.14 8.88 21.57
CA LEU A 614 36.08 8.69 22.55
C LEU A 614 36.66 8.29 23.91
N VAL A 615 36.24 9.00 24.94
CA VAL A 615 36.66 8.76 26.33
C VAL A 615 35.43 8.38 27.14
N ARG A 616 35.54 7.30 27.92
CA ARG A 616 34.53 6.97 28.93
C ARG A 616 34.78 7.78 30.19
N THR A 617 33.75 8.50 30.62
CA THR A 617 33.80 9.39 31.79
C THR A 617 32.63 9.08 32.70
N GLU A 618 32.90 8.87 33.98
CA GLU A 618 31.87 8.73 35.01
C GLU A 618 31.68 10.08 35.71
N MET A 619 30.42 10.50 35.88
CA MET A 619 30.05 11.67 36.67
C MET A 619 29.18 11.20 37.83
N SER A 620 29.53 11.59 39.06
CA SER A 620 28.67 11.35 40.22
C SER A 620 27.33 12.09 40.08
N ALA A 621 26.29 11.61 40.76
CA ALA A 621 24.98 12.26 40.75
C ALA A 621 25.06 13.73 41.24
N ALA A 622 26.00 14.03 42.15
CA ALA A 622 26.25 15.40 42.60
C ALA A 622 26.85 16.28 41.50
N GLU A 623 27.84 15.78 40.74
CA GLU A 623 28.44 16.50 39.61
C GLU A 623 27.44 16.68 38.46
N TRP A 624 26.62 15.67 38.18
CA TRP A 624 25.55 15.74 37.18
C TRP A 624 24.54 16.86 37.50
N GLN A 625 24.10 16.94 38.76
CA GLN A 625 23.17 17.97 39.20
C GLN A 625 23.83 19.36 39.25
N ALA A 626 25.10 19.43 39.66
CA ALA A 626 25.88 20.67 39.67
C ALA A 626 26.11 21.21 38.25
N ALA A 627 26.17 20.33 37.25
CA ALA A 627 26.25 20.69 35.84
C ALA A 627 24.89 21.07 35.21
N HIS A 628 23.87 21.37 36.03
CA HIS A 628 22.55 21.83 35.60
C HIS A 628 21.84 20.89 34.60
N ALA A 629 22.02 19.58 34.74
CA ALA A 629 21.32 18.62 33.91
C ALA A 629 19.78 18.72 34.07
N TRP A 630 19.06 18.39 33.00
CA TRP A 630 17.60 18.55 32.90
C TRP A 630 16.81 17.49 33.69
N CYS A 631 17.47 16.43 34.17
CA CYS A 631 16.85 15.31 34.86
C CYS A 631 17.78 14.72 35.95
N PRO A 632 17.23 13.96 36.91
CA PRO A 632 18.02 13.17 37.86
C PRO A 632 18.97 12.19 37.16
N ALA A 633 20.05 11.79 37.83
CA ALA A 633 21.10 10.94 37.26
C ALA A 633 20.59 9.59 36.77
N GLU A 634 19.71 8.93 37.53
CA GLU A 634 19.10 7.63 37.19
C GLU A 634 18.19 7.70 35.97
N GLU A 635 17.72 8.89 35.62
CA GLU A 635 16.91 9.14 34.46
C GLU A 635 17.75 9.59 33.26
N ALA A 636 19.07 9.73 33.35
CA ALA A 636 19.87 10.18 32.22
C ALA A 636 19.80 9.19 31.04
N ARG A 637 19.50 9.68 29.83
CA ARG A 637 19.48 8.90 28.59
C ARG A 637 19.77 9.77 27.38
N GLY A 638 20.19 9.13 26.29
CA GLY A 638 20.31 9.75 24.97
C GLY A 638 21.62 10.48 24.73
N TYR A 639 21.60 11.37 23.74
CA TYR A 639 22.73 12.17 23.29
C TYR A 639 22.72 13.57 23.91
N LEU A 640 23.89 14.10 24.26
CA LEU A 640 24.02 15.38 24.94
C LEU A 640 25.30 16.13 24.53
N TYR A 641 25.43 17.35 25.03
CA TYR A 641 26.64 18.15 24.96
C TYR A 641 27.11 18.54 26.36
N LEU A 642 28.40 18.34 26.63
CA LEU A 642 29.09 18.86 27.81
C LEU A 642 29.77 20.18 27.45
N ALA A 643 29.28 21.29 28.02
CA ALA A 643 29.84 22.62 27.85
C ALA A 643 30.72 23.00 29.04
N TYR A 644 31.92 23.49 28.77
CA TYR A 644 32.87 23.98 29.76
C TYR A 644 33.16 25.46 29.54
N TYR A 645 33.09 26.28 30.60
CA TYR A 645 33.26 27.73 30.54
C TYR A 645 34.52 28.22 31.28
N GLU A 646 35.00 29.43 30.98
CA GLU A 646 36.21 30.01 31.59
C GLU A 646 36.13 30.15 33.13
N SER A 647 34.92 30.23 33.69
CA SER A 647 34.70 30.22 35.15
C SER A 647 34.98 28.87 35.80
N GLY A 648 35.17 27.81 35.02
CA GLY A 648 35.16 26.43 35.49
C GLY A 648 33.75 25.83 35.62
N ALA A 649 32.70 26.58 35.27
CA ALA A 649 31.34 26.07 35.23
C ALA A 649 31.20 24.99 34.12
N GLN A 650 30.44 23.95 34.44
CA GLN A 650 30.07 22.88 33.50
C GLN A 650 28.56 22.90 33.31
N CYS A 651 28.09 22.74 32.07
CA CYS A 651 26.66 22.63 31.77
C CYS A 651 26.39 21.43 30.86
N VAL A 652 25.34 20.68 31.18
CA VAL A 652 24.83 19.58 30.35
C VAL A 652 23.65 20.07 29.53
N TYR A 653 23.79 20.05 28.21
CA TYR A 653 22.70 20.34 27.28
C TYR A 653 22.19 19.04 26.66
N LEU A 654 20.89 18.76 26.84
CA LEU A 654 20.24 17.72 26.06
C LEU A 654 20.34 18.10 24.58
N ARG A 655 20.72 17.15 23.74
CA ARG A 655 20.63 17.35 22.30
C ARG A 655 19.20 17.06 21.87
N ASP A 656 18.58 17.98 21.12
CA ASP A 656 17.37 17.66 20.37
C ASP A 656 17.70 16.49 19.44
N GLU A 657 17.13 15.31 19.74
CA GLU A 657 17.25 14.15 18.89
C GLU A 657 16.29 14.36 17.71
N PRO A 658 16.78 14.67 16.50
CA PRO A 658 15.89 14.61 15.35
C PRO A 658 15.39 13.18 15.24
N ASP A 659 14.13 12.99 14.85
CA ASP A 659 13.67 11.65 14.48
C ASP A 659 14.65 11.09 13.43
N PRO A 660 15.18 9.87 13.64
CA PRO A 660 16.15 9.30 12.72
C PRO A 660 15.51 9.24 11.33
N PRO A 661 16.08 9.88 10.30
CA PRO A 661 15.44 9.94 9.01
C PRO A 661 15.31 8.56 8.35
N TRP A 662 16.09 7.55 8.76
CA TRP A 662 15.93 6.16 8.29
C TRP A 662 15.18 5.23 9.26
N LYS A 663 14.44 5.72 10.27
CA LYS A 663 13.55 4.84 11.08
C LYS A 663 12.68 4.02 10.10
N PRO A 664 12.84 2.69 10.01
CA PRO A 664 12.01 1.92 9.10
C PRO A 664 10.58 1.93 9.63
N ALA A 665 9.62 2.23 8.77
CA ALA A 665 8.20 2.07 9.06
C ALA A 665 7.75 0.58 9.11
N GLU A 666 8.69 -0.37 9.03
CA GLU A 666 8.42 -1.81 9.10
C GLU A 666 9.38 -2.49 10.08
N PRO A 667 8.90 -3.42 10.94
CA PRO A 667 9.77 -4.25 11.75
C PRO A 667 10.60 -5.17 10.82
N GLY A 668 11.87 -4.81 10.66
CA GLY A 668 12.88 -5.67 10.03
C GLY A 668 12.95 -7.03 10.75
N PRO A 669 13.48 -8.07 10.09
CA PRO A 669 13.93 -9.29 10.78
C PRO A 669 14.68 -8.97 12.07
N ASP A 670 14.39 -9.67 13.17
CA ASP A 670 15.36 -9.73 14.26
C ASP A 670 16.63 -10.39 13.68
N PRO A 671 17.77 -9.67 13.56
CA PRO A 671 18.97 -10.21 12.92
C PRO A 671 19.50 -11.45 13.65
N LEU A 672 19.10 -11.67 14.91
CA LEU A 672 19.44 -12.86 15.69
C LEU A 672 18.42 -14.00 15.58
N ARG A 673 17.34 -13.85 14.81
CA ARG A 673 16.26 -14.87 14.71
C ARG A 673 16.76 -16.24 14.26
N HIS A 674 17.71 -16.28 13.32
CA HIS A 674 18.28 -17.52 12.80
C HIS A 674 19.31 -18.14 13.76
N LEU A 675 20.03 -17.30 14.53
CA LEU A 675 20.95 -17.76 15.56
C LEU A 675 20.19 -18.38 16.75
N ARG A 676 19.00 -17.86 17.08
CA ARG A 676 18.14 -18.42 18.13
C ARG A 676 17.52 -19.78 17.76
N SER A 677 17.15 -19.99 16.49
CA SER A 677 16.61 -21.29 16.06
C SER A 677 17.70 -22.38 16.01
N TRP A 678 18.93 -22.03 15.65
CA TRP A 678 20.07 -22.96 15.70
C TRP A 678 20.43 -23.37 17.13
N ALA A 679 20.34 -22.45 18.10
CA ALA A 679 20.51 -22.75 19.51
C ALA A 679 19.39 -23.66 20.07
N ALA A 680 18.16 -23.55 19.57
CA ALA A 680 17.03 -24.39 19.97
C ALA A 680 17.13 -25.83 19.43
N VAL A 681 17.70 -26.03 18.23
CA VAL A 681 17.96 -27.37 17.67
C VAL A 681 19.19 -28.02 18.34
N GLY A 682 20.16 -27.21 18.78
CA GLY A 682 21.31 -27.70 19.56
C GLY A 682 20.94 -28.23 20.94
N THR A 683 19.93 -27.64 21.60
CA THR A 683 19.50 -28.05 22.94
C THR A 683 18.56 -29.26 22.96
N SER A 684 17.81 -29.55 21.88
CA SER A 684 17.03 -30.80 21.81
C SER A 684 17.89 -32.03 21.51
N ALA A 685 18.96 -31.89 20.72
CA ALA A 685 19.91 -32.98 20.44
C ALA A 685 20.80 -33.35 21.65
N GLU A 686 21.00 -32.42 22.59
CA GLU A 686 21.68 -32.71 23.87
C GLU A 686 20.72 -33.25 24.95
N ALA A 687 19.44 -32.86 24.93
CA ALA A 687 18.43 -33.41 25.84
C ALA A 687 18.12 -34.91 25.56
N ASP A 688 18.10 -35.32 24.28
CA ASP A 688 17.87 -36.73 23.91
C ASP A 688 19.09 -37.64 24.16
N ARG A 689 20.28 -37.08 24.39
CA ARG A 689 21.47 -37.87 24.79
C ARG A 689 21.60 -38.09 26.30
N LEU A 690 20.84 -37.36 27.12
CA LEU A 690 20.85 -37.49 28.59
C LEU A 690 19.79 -38.46 29.14
N HIS A 691 19.01 -39.12 28.27
CA HIS A 691 17.98 -40.10 28.66
C HIS A 691 18.13 -41.50 28.04
N ALA A 692 19.29 -41.84 27.49
CA ALA A 692 19.60 -43.23 27.19
C ALA A 692 19.99 -43.97 28.49
N PRO A 693 19.28 -45.05 28.90
CA PRO A 693 19.69 -45.86 30.04
C PRO A 693 20.96 -46.64 29.70
N ALA A 694 21.94 -46.60 30.60
CA ALA A 694 23.18 -47.37 30.50
C ALA A 694 22.90 -48.88 30.61
N GLU A 695 23.43 -49.67 29.68
CA GLU A 695 23.85 -51.06 29.93
C GLU A 695 25.22 -51.09 30.60
#